data_AF-A0A8C6HYF9-F1
#
_entry.id   AF-A0A8C6HYF9-F1
#
_cell.length_a   1.000
_cell.length_b   1.000
_cell.length_c   1.000
_cell.angle_alpha   90.00
_cell.angle_beta   90.00
_cell.angle_gamma   90.00
#
_symmetry.space_group_name_H-M   'P 1'
#
loop_
_entity.id
_entity.type
_entity.pdbx_description
1 polymer ?
#
loop_
_entity_poly.entity_id
_entity_poly.type
_entity_poly.pdbx_seq_one_letter_code
_entity_poly.pdbx_strand_id
1 'polypeptide(L)'
;MGLHGDGGSPAAGAGLWRSGALRGSVAVFASVAAVFTLTLPRSLPGGDSGELITAAHELGVAHPPGYPLFTLVASLAITLFPFGSVAYRVNLLCGLFGAVAASLLFYTVFRLSGSHAGGILAAGVFSFSRLTWQWSIAAEVFSLNNLFVGLLMALTVRFEEATAAKERSKIAAIGAFSCGLSLCNQHTIVLYILCIIPWILFRLLKEKELTLSLLLRLTLAFSAGLLPYVYLPVSSYLSRARWTWGDQTTLRGFLTHFLREEYGTFSLAKSEVGSSVSTVLLSQIINMKTELSFNIQALAVWANICLARKDRRKSSIVWLFTGMLCLYSLFFAWRANLDISKPLFMGVVERFWLQSNAVVAVLAGLGLATLVSETNRVLHCTGIRNLEWLSAVLFVAYQVYSNYSICDQRTNHVIDQFARNLLDSMPQDAIILLRGDLPGNALRYLHYCEGLRPDVSLVDQEMMTYEWYLPKMARHLPGVHFPGDRWNPVEGVLPSGMVTFNLYHFLEMNKQKETFVCIGIHEGDPTWKKDYSLWPWGSCDKLVPSKIVFNPEEWIERTRAIYNWTEAYERFGPSSWESVANEEMWQARMKTPFFIFSLAESTAVPADVKAQLYTHAYKLYKEIVYLQEEHPVNWHKNYAIACERMLRLPGTGIDPEVLLSETIRHFHLYTQKAQNDPQRADIIAALKHLRRELQSLRNIKKV
;
A
#
# COMPACT_ATOMS: atom_id res chain seq x y z
N MET A 1 1.10 -15.68 -70.32
CA MET A 1 0.81 -14.25 -70.54
C MET A 1 -0.63 -14.04 -70.14
N GLY A 2 -1.03 -13.38 -69.06
CA GLY A 2 -0.44 -12.32 -68.26
C GLY A 2 -1.62 -11.41 -67.93
N LEU A 3 -2.33 -11.68 -66.83
CA LEU A 3 -3.41 -10.82 -66.32
C LEU A 3 -2.95 -10.23 -64.99
N HIS A 4 -2.43 -9.00 -65.07
CA HIS A 4 -2.23 -8.11 -63.94
C HIS A 4 -3.40 -7.14 -63.89
N GLY A 5 -4.01 -6.95 -62.72
CA GLY A 5 -5.01 -5.91 -62.55
C GLY A 5 -5.77 -5.89 -61.22
N ASP A 6 -5.18 -6.24 -60.08
CA ASP A 6 -5.80 -5.95 -58.77
C ASP A 6 -5.23 -4.66 -58.18
N GLY A 7 -5.82 -3.54 -58.61
CA GLY A 7 -5.71 -2.24 -57.97
C GLY A 7 -6.59 -2.18 -56.71
N GLY A 8 -6.21 -2.90 -55.66
CA GLY A 8 -6.82 -2.75 -54.34
C GLY A 8 -6.41 -1.43 -53.68
N SER A 9 -7.35 -0.50 -53.53
CA SER A 9 -7.16 0.78 -52.84
C SER A 9 -6.57 0.60 -51.42
N PRO A 10 -5.41 1.19 -51.08
CA PRO A 10 -4.81 1.12 -49.74
C PRO A 10 -5.68 1.75 -48.64
N ALA A 11 -6.71 2.54 -49.00
CA ALA A 11 -7.63 3.14 -48.05
C ALA A 11 -8.61 2.14 -47.41
N ALA A 12 -9.01 1.08 -48.13
CA ALA A 12 -9.95 0.07 -47.63
C ALA A 12 -9.32 -0.84 -46.56
N GLY A 13 -8.05 -1.24 -46.75
CA GLY A 13 -7.29 -2.03 -45.78
C GLY A 13 -6.98 -1.27 -44.49
N ALA A 14 -6.71 0.03 -44.58
CA ALA A 14 -6.48 0.90 -43.42
C ALA A 14 -7.75 1.10 -42.56
N GLY A 15 -8.93 1.14 -43.18
CA GLY A 15 -10.22 1.25 -42.48
C GLY A 15 -10.55 -0.01 -41.66
N LEU A 16 -10.34 -1.20 -42.23
CA LEU A 16 -10.55 -2.48 -41.53
C LEU A 16 -9.61 -2.64 -40.33
N TRP A 17 -8.32 -2.29 -40.48
CA TRP A 17 -7.34 -2.33 -39.39
C TRP A 17 -7.69 -1.39 -38.22
N ARG A 18 -8.16 -0.17 -38.53
CA ARG A 18 -8.63 0.78 -37.51
C ARG A 18 -9.87 0.26 -36.78
N SER A 19 -10.80 -0.38 -37.50
CA SER A 19 -12.01 -0.97 -36.91
C SER A 19 -11.73 -2.20 -36.04
N GLY A 20 -10.69 -2.98 -36.37
CA GLY A 20 -10.29 -4.17 -35.60
C GLY A 20 -9.65 -3.80 -34.26
N ALA A 21 -8.74 -2.82 -34.28
CA ALA A 21 -8.10 -2.30 -33.08
C ALA A 21 -9.13 -1.79 -32.06
N LEU A 22 -10.09 -0.98 -32.52
CA LEU A 22 -11.11 -0.39 -31.65
C LEU A 22 -12.03 -1.46 -31.05
N ARG A 23 -12.53 -2.40 -31.87
CA ARG A 23 -13.40 -3.49 -31.39
C ARG A 23 -12.69 -4.38 -30.37
N GLY A 24 -11.44 -4.74 -30.64
CA GLY A 24 -10.62 -5.52 -29.71
C GLY A 24 -10.36 -4.78 -28.39
N SER A 25 -10.01 -3.50 -28.44
CA SER A 25 -9.82 -2.67 -27.24
C SER A 25 -11.10 -2.56 -26.40
N VAL A 26 -12.27 -2.38 -27.03
CA VAL A 26 -13.55 -2.32 -26.31
C VAL A 26 -13.89 -3.66 -25.64
N ALA A 27 -13.64 -4.78 -26.32
CA ALA A 27 -13.87 -6.11 -25.75
C ALA A 27 -12.94 -6.41 -24.56
N VAL A 28 -11.66 -6.05 -24.67
CA VAL A 28 -10.69 -6.15 -23.58
C VAL A 28 -11.11 -5.28 -22.39
N PHE A 29 -11.47 -4.02 -22.65
CA PHE A 29 -11.98 -3.11 -21.63
C PHE A 29 -13.14 -3.72 -20.86
N ALA A 30 -14.19 -4.13 -21.58
CA ALA A 30 -15.41 -4.66 -20.96
C ALA A 30 -15.13 -5.91 -20.13
N SER A 31 -14.28 -6.81 -20.63
CA SER A 31 -13.94 -8.06 -19.95
C SER A 31 -13.15 -7.82 -18.67
N VAL A 32 -12.09 -6.99 -18.73
CA VAL A 32 -11.26 -6.67 -17.57
C VAL A 32 -12.04 -5.85 -16.54
N ALA A 33 -12.81 -4.85 -16.99
CA ALA A 33 -13.66 -4.04 -16.12
C ALA A 33 -14.69 -4.90 -15.37
N ALA A 34 -15.30 -5.88 -16.03
CA ALA A 34 -16.24 -6.80 -15.41
C ALA A 34 -15.56 -7.62 -14.29
N VAL A 35 -14.41 -8.22 -14.58
CA VAL A 35 -13.67 -9.03 -13.60
C VAL A 35 -13.21 -8.18 -12.41
N PHE A 36 -12.62 -7.01 -12.65
CA PHE A 36 -12.21 -6.08 -11.59
C PHE A 36 -13.41 -5.60 -10.76
N THR A 37 -14.54 -5.28 -11.38
CA THR A 37 -15.75 -4.86 -10.65
C THR A 37 -16.33 -5.98 -9.78
N LEU A 38 -16.25 -7.23 -10.22
CA LEU A 38 -16.76 -8.39 -9.47
C LEU A 38 -15.86 -8.78 -8.28
N THR A 39 -14.59 -8.39 -8.30
CA THR A 39 -13.57 -8.78 -7.32
C THR A 39 -13.12 -7.65 -6.40
N LEU A 40 -13.46 -6.40 -6.72
CA LEU A 40 -13.00 -5.25 -5.93
C LEU A 40 -13.59 -5.23 -4.50
N PRO A 41 -12.83 -4.70 -3.53
CA PRO A 41 -13.31 -4.55 -2.16
C PRO A 41 -14.47 -3.57 -2.06
N ARG A 42 -15.51 -3.97 -1.31
CA ARG A 42 -16.70 -3.15 -1.05
C ARG A 42 -16.51 -2.13 0.07
N SER A 43 -15.43 -2.26 0.84
CA SER A 43 -15.05 -1.36 1.93
C SER A 43 -13.62 -0.88 1.74
N LEU A 44 -13.11 -0.20 2.76
CA LEU A 44 -11.77 0.39 2.78
C LEU A 44 -10.66 -0.68 2.61
N PRO A 45 -9.79 -0.56 1.58
CA PRO A 45 -8.53 -1.29 1.50
C PRO A 45 -7.48 -0.72 2.46
N GLY A 46 -6.45 -1.51 2.79
CA GLY A 46 -5.35 -1.06 3.65
C GLY A 46 -4.34 -0.12 2.97
N GLY A 47 -3.43 0.45 3.75
CA GLY A 47 -2.38 1.34 3.27
C GLY A 47 -2.83 2.79 3.09
N ASP A 48 -2.46 3.40 1.97
CA ASP A 48 -2.70 4.83 1.70
C ASP A 48 -4.14 5.10 1.26
N SER A 49 -4.87 4.05 0.89
CA SER A 49 -6.25 4.12 0.40
C SER A 49 -7.16 5.00 1.29
N GLY A 50 -7.10 4.84 2.62
CA GLY A 50 -7.94 5.63 3.53
C GLY A 50 -7.64 7.13 3.49
N GLU A 51 -6.37 7.50 3.34
CA GLU A 51 -5.95 8.88 3.20
C GLU A 51 -6.33 9.45 1.83
N LEU A 52 -6.04 8.72 0.76
CA LEU A 52 -6.34 9.13 -0.62
C LEU A 52 -7.84 9.36 -0.82
N ILE A 53 -8.68 8.46 -0.30
CA ILE A 53 -10.14 8.62 -0.34
C ILE A 53 -10.57 9.82 0.49
N THR A 54 -10.03 10.00 1.70
CA THR A 54 -10.37 11.14 2.57
C THR A 54 -9.99 12.47 1.92
N ALA A 55 -8.78 12.58 1.36
CA ALA A 55 -8.33 13.77 0.65
C ALA A 55 -9.22 14.09 -0.56
N ALA A 56 -9.66 13.08 -1.32
CA ALA A 56 -10.59 13.26 -2.43
C ALA A 56 -12.01 13.66 -1.98
N HIS A 57 -12.51 13.07 -0.89
CA HIS A 57 -13.83 13.36 -0.34
C HIS A 57 -13.91 14.78 0.22
N GLU A 58 -12.88 15.21 0.95
CA GLU A 58 -12.80 16.53 1.60
C GLU A 58 -12.24 17.63 0.67
N LEU A 59 -11.76 17.27 -0.52
CA LEU A 59 -10.95 18.15 -1.39
C LEU A 59 -9.73 18.74 -0.65
N GLY A 60 -9.04 17.89 0.12
CA GLY A 60 -7.75 18.17 0.78
C GLY A 60 -6.54 17.75 -0.05
N VAL A 61 -5.35 17.92 0.51
CA VAL A 61 -4.09 17.48 -0.12
C VAL A 61 -3.62 16.18 0.54
N ALA A 62 -3.37 15.13 -0.25
CA ALA A 62 -2.80 13.87 0.23
C ALA A 62 -1.29 13.99 0.48
N HIS A 63 -0.67 12.94 1.02
CA HIS A 63 0.78 12.89 1.22
C HIS A 63 1.60 13.23 -0.05
N PRO A 64 2.83 13.79 0.10
CA PRO A 64 3.66 14.21 -1.03
C PRO A 64 3.87 13.14 -2.12
N PRO A 65 3.63 13.47 -3.41
CA PRO A 65 3.54 14.82 -3.98
C PRO A 65 2.12 15.39 -4.10
N GLY A 66 1.14 14.80 -3.41
CA GLY A 66 -0.24 15.32 -3.29
C GLY A 66 -1.24 14.78 -4.31
N TYR A 67 -0.77 14.05 -5.34
CA TYR A 67 -1.57 13.34 -6.35
C TYR A 67 -2.78 14.14 -6.90
N PRO A 68 -2.62 15.44 -7.26
CA PRO A 68 -3.74 16.34 -7.51
C PRO A 68 -4.70 15.84 -8.59
N LEU A 69 -4.20 15.17 -9.63
CA LEU A 69 -5.07 14.60 -10.66
C LEU A 69 -5.95 13.47 -10.12
N PHE A 70 -5.35 12.55 -9.35
CA PHE A 70 -6.09 11.45 -8.76
C PHE A 70 -7.17 11.97 -7.82
N THR A 71 -6.81 12.91 -6.93
CA THR A 71 -7.71 13.53 -5.95
C THR A 71 -8.92 14.17 -6.63
N LEU A 72 -8.71 14.97 -7.69
CA LEU A 72 -9.79 15.64 -8.42
C LEU A 72 -10.72 14.65 -9.13
N VAL A 73 -10.16 13.64 -9.80
CA VAL A 73 -10.98 12.64 -10.53
C VAL A 73 -11.69 11.70 -9.57
N ALA A 74 -11.08 11.33 -8.45
CA ALA A 74 -11.71 10.56 -7.38
C ALA A 74 -12.87 11.34 -6.73
N SER A 75 -12.69 12.64 -6.46
CA SER A 75 -13.76 13.51 -5.93
C SER A 75 -14.96 13.58 -6.90
N LEU A 76 -14.67 13.70 -8.19
CA LEU A 76 -15.70 13.64 -9.24
C LEU A 76 -16.41 12.28 -9.25
N ALA A 77 -15.67 11.17 -9.18
CA ALA A 77 -16.25 9.82 -9.17
C ALA A 77 -17.13 9.56 -7.92
N ILE A 78 -16.71 10.03 -6.74
CA ILE A 78 -17.51 9.96 -5.51
C ILE A 78 -18.87 10.64 -5.70
N THR A 79 -18.90 11.75 -6.44
CA THR A 79 -20.12 12.50 -6.76
C THR A 79 -20.96 11.82 -7.84
N LEU A 80 -20.33 11.28 -8.89
CA LEU A 80 -21.01 10.67 -10.03
C LEU A 80 -21.57 9.26 -9.77
N PHE A 81 -21.01 8.53 -8.80
CA PHE A 81 -21.45 7.18 -8.45
C PHE A 81 -22.21 7.20 -7.11
N PRO A 82 -23.52 7.46 -7.05
CA PRO A 82 -24.27 7.64 -5.79
C PRO A 82 -24.65 6.32 -5.11
N PHE A 83 -23.84 5.27 -5.23
CA PHE A 83 -24.12 3.94 -4.68
C PHE A 83 -22.88 3.34 -4.02
N GLY A 84 -23.10 2.44 -3.06
CA GLY A 84 -22.04 1.89 -2.21
C GLY A 84 -21.39 2.92 -1.30
N SER A 85 -20.41 2.45 -0.52
CA SER A 85 -19.55 3.26 0.35
C SER A 85 -18.68 4.22 -0.48
N VAL A 86 -18.10 5.24 0.17
CA VAL A 86 -17.18 6.15 -0.52
C VAL A 86 -15.97 5.39 -1.04
N ALA A 87 -15.43 4.43 -0.28
CA ALA A 87 -14.34 3.57 -0.70
C ALA A 87 -14.70 2.75 -1.95
N TYR A 88 -15.88 2.13 -2.00
CA TYR A 88 -16.32 1.35 -3.16
C TYR A 88 -16.31 2.15 -4.46
N ARG A 89 -16.73 3.42 -4.42
CA ARG A 89 -16.77 4.31 -5.60
C ARG A 89 -15.38 4.59 -6.15
N VAL A 90 -14.40 4.80 -5.28
CA VAL A 90 -13.01 5.05 -5.67
C VAL A 90 -12.31 3.76 -6.11
N ASN A 91 -12.59 2.63 -5.45
CA ASN A 91 -12.13 1.30 -5.88
C ASN A 91 -12.64 0.97 -7.30
N LEU A 92 -13.91 1.26 -7.59
CA LEU A 92 -14.50 1.10 -8.91
C LEU A 92 -13.81 1.98 -9.96
N LEU A 93 -13.57 3.26 -9.64
CA LEU A 93 -12.81 4.16 -10.51
C LEU A 93 -11.43 3.57 -10.86
N CYS A 94 -10.70 3.06 -9.85
CA CYS A 94 -9.40 2.43 -10.06
C CYS A 94 -9.52 1.18 -10.95
N GLY A 95 -10.55 0.35 -10.75
CA GLY A 95 -10.81 -0.81 -11.60
C GLY A 95 -11.03 -0.42 -13.07
N LEU A 96 -11.77 0.67 -13.30
CA LEU A 96 -11.98 1.21 -14.65
C LEU A 96 -10.69 1.73 -15.27
N PHE A 97 -9.83 2.43 -14.51
CA PHE A 97 -8.51 2.85 -15.00
C PHE A 97 -7.64 1.65 -15.41
N GLY A 98 -7.65 0.59 -14.62
CA GLY A 98 -6.90 -0.64 -14.92
C GLY A 98 -7.40 -1.31 -16.20
N ALA A 99 -8.71 -1.35 -16.42
CA ALA A 99 -9.31 -1.87 -17.65
C ALA A 99 -8.96 -1.01 -18.89
N VAL A 100 -8.90 0.32 -18.74
CA VAL A 100 -8.42 1.20 -19.82
C VAL A 100 -6.93 0.95 -20.10
N ALA A 101 -6.10 0.80 -19.07
CA ALA A 101 -4.69 0.46 -19.24
C ALA A 101 -4.53 -0.85 -20.06
N ALA A 102 -5.23 -1.91 -19.68
CA ALA A 102 -5.25 -3.19 -20.41
C ALA A 102 -5.60 -3.02 -21.88
N SER A 103 -6.62 -2.21 -22.16
CA SER A 103 -7.10 -1.93 -23.52
C SER A 103 -6.09 -1.16 -24.37
N LEU A 104 -5.30 -0.28 -23.74
CA LEU A 104 -4.21 0.46 -24.37
C LEU A 104 -2.99 -0.43 -24.63
N LEU A 105 -2.70 -1.40 -23.75
CA LEU A 105 -1.65 -2.41 -23.99
C LEU A 105 -2.04 -3.34 -25.15
N PHE A 106 -3.28 -3.85 -25.17
CA PHE A 106 -3.83 -4.59 -26.30
C PHE A 106 -3.66 -3.79 -27.60
N TYR A 107 -4.10 -2.54 -27.58
CA TYR A 107 -4.04 -1.65 -28.72
C TYR A 107 -2.60 -1.48 -29.22
N THR A 108 -1.66 -1.24 -28.32
CA THR A 108 -0.23 -1.07 -28.64
C THR A 108 0.32 -2.29 -29.38
N VAL A 109 0.07 -3.50 -28.85
CA VAL A 109 0.54 -4.74 -29.47
C VAL A 109 -0.15 -5.01 -30.80
N PHE A 110 -1.46 -4.83 -30.87
CA PHE A 110 -2.23 -5.03 -32.11
C PHE A 110 -1.74 -4.10 -33.22
N ARG A 111 -1.47 -2.83 -32.92
CA ARG A 111 -1.00 -1.86 -33.92
C ARG A 111 0.41 -2.17 -34.44
N LEU A 112 1.29 -2.66 -33.58
CA LEU A 112 2.66 -3.02 -33.97
C LEU A 112 2.76 -4.34 -34.74
N SER A 113 1.93 -5.33 -34.38
CA SER A 113 2.03 -6.71 -34.89
C SER A 113 0.92 -7.13 -35.85
N GLY A 114 -0.26 -6.51 -35.77
CA GLY A 114 -1.49 -6.98 -36.41
C GLY A 114 -2.17 -8.15 -35.69
N SER A 115 -1.61 -8.64 -34.58
CA SER A 115 -2.12 -9.81 -33.86
C SER A 115 -3.10 -9.44 -32.74
N HIS A 116 -4.32 -9.98 -32.84
CA HIS A 116 -5.29 -9.93 -31.74
C HIS A 116 -4.87 -10.84 -30.58
N ALA A 117 -4.34 -12.04 -30.87
CA ALA A 117 -3.91 -13.00 -29.86
C ALA A 117 -2.73 -12.46 -29.04
N GLY A 118 -1.73 -11.86 -29.70
CA GLY A 118 -0.62 -11.19 -29.03
C GLY A 118 -1.09 -10.02 -28.16
N GLY A 119 -2.07 -9.23 -28.63
CA GLY A 119 -2.69 -8.16 -27.85
C GLY A 119 -3.45 -8.67 -26.63
N ILE A 120 -4.21 -9.75 -26.77
CA ILE A 120 -4.95 -10.40 -25.68
C ILE A 120 -3.99 -10.99 -24.65
N LEU A 121 -2.89 -11.61 -25.12
CA LEU A 121 -1.83 -12.07 -24.23
C LEU A 121 -1.31 -10.91 -23.39
N ALA A 122 -0.86 -9.81 -24.01
CA ALA A 122 -0.31 -8.67 -23.30
C ALA A 122 -1.29 -8.07 -22.28
N ALA A 123 -2.55 -7.83 -22.69
CA ALA A 123 -3.56 -7.28 -21.81
C ALA A 123 -3.92 -8.23 -20.67
N GLY A 124 -4.13 -9.51 -20.96
CA GLY A 124 -4.58 -10.50 -19.98
C GLY A 124 -3.49 -10.90 -18.99
N VAL A 125 -2.25 -11.14 -19.43
CA VAL A 125 -1.16 -11.50 -18.50
C VAL A 125 -0.78 -10.35 -17.59
N PHE A 126 -0.89 -9.11 -18.08
CA PHE A 126 -0.71 -7.92 -17.25
C PHE A 126 -1.85 -7.75 -16.27
N SER A 127 -3.12 -7.74 -16.73
CA SER A 127 -4.27 -7.42 -15.89
C SER A 127 -4.55 -8.48 -14.82
N PHE A 128 -4.32 -9.74 -15.15
CA PHE A 128 -4.62 -10.87 -14.28
C PHE A 128 -3.38 -11.45 -13.57
N SER A 129 -2.24 -10.77 -13.61
CA SER A 129 -1.18 -11.03 -12.62
C SER A 129 -1.64 -10.55 -11.25
N ARG A 130 -1.19 -11.22 -10.18
CA ARG A 130 -1.61 -10.91 -8.80
C ARG A 130 -1.37 -9.43 -8.48
N LEU A 131 -0.17 -8.94 -8.73
CA LEU A 131 0.22 -7.58 -8.39
C LEU A 131 -0.64 -6.53 -9.10
N THR A 132 -0.83 -6.66 -10.43
CA THR A 132 -1.62 -5.69 -11.20
C THR A 132 -3.08 -5.74 -10.80
N TRP A 133 -3.64 -6.93 -10.60
CA TRP A 133 -5.04 -7.08 -10.21
C TRP A 133 -5.29 -6.42 -8.85
N GLN A 134 -4.51 -6.76 -7.83
CA GLN A 134 -4.64 -6.22 -6.47
C GLN A 134 -4.62 -4.69 -6.46
N TRP A 135 -3.67 -4.07 -7.16
CA TRP A 135 -3.52 -2.60 -7.17
C TRP A 135 -4.39 -1.89 -8.22
N SER A 136 -5.10 -2.63 -9.08
CA SER A 136 -6.11 -2.06 -9.96
C SER A 136 -7.48 -1.97 -9.30
N ILE A 137 -7.77 -2.80 -8.30
CA ILE A 137 -9.08 -2.84 -7.63
C ILE A 137 -9.13 -2.04 -6.31
N ALA A 138 -7.99 -1.57 -5.80
CA ALA A 138 -7.90 -0.76 -4.59
C ALA A 138 -7.77 0.75 -4.93
N ALA A 139 -8.22 1.61 -4.02
CA ALA A 139 -8.20 3.08 -4.12
C ALA A 139 -6.78 3.66 -4.02
N GLU A 140 -5.97 3.39 -5.03
CA GLU A 140 -4.55 3.70 -5.09
C GLU A 140 -4.18 4.35 -6.43
N VAL A 141 -3.10 5.13 -6.42
CA VAL A 141 -2.68 5.96 -7.56
C VAL A 141 -2.07 5.16 -8.72
N PHE A 142 -1.76 3.88 -8.49
CA PHE A 142 -1.05 3.01 -9.43
C PHE A 142 -1.88 2.69 -10.68
N SER A 143 -3.18 2.49 -10.53
CA SER A 143 -4.05 2.13 -11.66
C SER A 143 -4.15 3.26 -12.68
N LEU A 144 -4.29 4.51 -12.21
CA LEU A 144 -4.24 5.69 -13.07
C LEU A 144 -2.85 5.88 -13.71
N ASN A 145 -1.78 5.56 -12.99
CA ASN A 145 -0.43 5.59 -13.56
C ASN A 145 -0.26 4.55 -14.68
N ASN A 146 -0.78 3.34 -14.50
CA ASN A 146 -0.77 2.29 -15.52
C ASN A 146 -1.55 2.69 -16.77
N LEU A 147 -2.68 3.41 -16.62
CA LEU A 147 -3.40 4.02 -17.73
C LEU A 147 -2.49 4.97 -18.51
N PHE A 148 -1.75 5.86 -17.82
CA PHE A 148 -0.82 6.78 -18.49
C PHE A 148 0.33 6.05 -19.17
N VAL A 149 0.91 5.01 -18.56
CA VAL A 149 1.92 4.17 -19.22
C VAL A 149 1.36 3.59 -20.53
N GLY A 150 0.18 2.96 -20.47
CA GLY A 150 -0.48 2.41 -21.66
C GLY A 150 -0.80 3.48 -22.71
N LEU A 151 -1.24 4.67 -22.28
CA LEU A 151 -1.57 5.78 -23.16
C LEU A 151 -0.33 6.31 -23.88
N LEU A 152 0.77 6.50 -23.16
CA LEU A 152 2.04 6.97 -23.74
C LEU A 152 2.63 5.95 -24.71
N MET A 153 2.53 4.64 -24.41
CA MET A 153 2.92 3.58 -25.35
C MET A 153 2.06 3.60 -26.61
N ALA A 154 0.73 3.69 -26.46
CA ALA A 154 -0.21 3.73 -27.58
C ALA A 154 -0.01 4.99 -28.46
N LEU A 155 0.23 6.16 -27.84
CA LEU A 155 0.52 7.41 -28.53
C LEU A 155 1.87 7.36 -29.27
N THR A 156 2.87 6.70 -28.70
CA THR A 156 4.18 6.50 -29.36
C THR A 156 4.03 5.68 -30.63
N VAL A 157 3.25 4.58 -30.60
CA VAL A 157 2.96 3.79 -31.79
C VAL A 157 2.17 4.61 -32.82
N ARG A 158 1.14 5.33 -32.37
CA ARG A 158 0.33 6.22 -33.21
C ARG A 158 1.17 7.30 -33.89
N PHE A 159 2.14 7.86 -33.19
CA PHE A 159 3.05 8.87 -33.71
C PHE A 159 3.93 8.30 -34.84
N GLU A 160 4.48 7.10 -34.65
CA GLU A 160 5.31 6.44 -35.66
C GLU A 160 4.51 6.05 -36.92
N GLU A 161 3.25 5.65 -36.76
CA GLU A 161 2.38 5.28 -37.87
C GLU A 161 1.87 6.48 -38.66
N ALA A 162 1.93 7.68 -38.10
CA ALA A 162 1.41 8.88 -38.73
C ALA A 162 2.26 9.28 -39.94
N THR A 163 1.64 9.28 -41.12
CA THR A 163 2.33 9.54 -42.38
C THR A 163 2.50 11.04 -42.64
N ALA A 164 1.55 11.86 -42.20
CA ALA A 164 1.56 13.31 -42.38
C ALA A 164 2.16 14.07 -41.19
N ALA A 165 2.99 15.08 -41.48
CA ALA A 165 3.59 15.99 -40.48
C ALA A 165 2.55 16.61 -39.53
N LYS A 166 1.40 17.03 -40.07
CA LYS A 166 0.30 17.62 -39.30
C LYS A 166 -0.29 16.62 -38.30
N GLU A 167 -0.39 15.35 -38.68
CA GLU A 167 -0.89 14.28 -37.80
C GLU A 167 0.14 13.96 -36.72
N ARG A 168 1.43 13.83 -37.07
CA ARG A 168 2.53 13.67 -36.11
C ARG A 168 2.60 14.79 -35.09
N SER A 169 2.53 16.05 -35.54
CA SER A 169 2.48 17.23 -34.67
C SER A 169 1.28 17.20 -33.71
N LYS A 170 0.09 16.82 -34.19
CA LYS A 170 -1.11 16.69 -33.36
C LYS A 170 -0.94 15.61 -32.29
N ILE A 171 -0.44 14.43 -32.66
CA ILE A 171 -0.22 13.32 -31.72
C ILE A 171 0.86 13.69 -30.69
N ALA A 172 1.95 14.32 -31.13
CA ALA A 172 2.99 14.80 -30.23
C ALA A 172 2.45 15.84 -29.23
N ALA A 173 1.56 16.74 -29.65
CA ALA A 173 0.92 17.70 -28.75
C ALA A 173 -0.01 17.03 -27.72
N ILE A 174 -0.78 16.01 -28.13
CA ILE A 174 -1.58 15.19 -27.20
C ILE A 174 -0.66 14.44 -26.23
N GLY A 175 0.42 13.85 -26.73
CA GLY A 175 1.43 13.17 -25.91
C GLY A 175 2.09 14.11 -24.90
N ALA A 176 2.46 15.32 -25.32
CA ALA A 176 3.02 16.34 -24.44
C ALA A 176 2.04 16.72 -23.32
N PHE A 177 0.77 16.97 -23.65
CA PHE A 177 -0.28 17.20 -22.65
C PHE A 177 -0.43 16.02 -21.70
N SER A 178 -0.49 14.79 -22.22
CA SER A 178 -0.57 13.57 -21.40
C SER A 178 0.65 13.37 -20.49
N CYS A 179 1.85 13.74 -20.93
CA CYS A 179 3.07 13.71 -20.11
C CYS A 179 3.00 14.72 -18.96
N GLY A 180 2.49 15.93 -19.20
CA GLY A 180 2.27 16.90 -18.12
C GLY A 180 1.21 16.41 -17.13
N LEU A 181 0.09 15.90 -17.66
CA LEU A 181 -1.02 15.41 -16.86
C LEU A 181 -0.65 14.17 -16.01
N SER A 182 0.15 13.25 -16.56
CA SER A 182 0.58 12.06 -15.82
C SER A 182 1.49 12.38 -14.63
N LEU A 183 2.30 13.44 -14.74
CA LEU A 183 3.13 13.93 -13.63
C LEU A 183 2.28 14.45 -12.47
N CYS A 184 1.05 14.89 -12.70
CA CYS A 184 0.09 15.27 -11.66
C CYS A 184 -0.56 14.07 -10.94
N ASN A 185 -0.35 12.84 -11.44
CA ASN A 185 -0.74 11.62 -10.76
C ASN A 185 0.46 11.08 -9.96
N GLN A 186 1.46 10.52 -10.63
CA GLN A 186 2.57 9.84 -9.95
C GLN A 186 3.90 10.19 -10.62
N HIS A 187 4.86 10.72 -9.86
CA HIS A 187 6.14 11.24 -10.38
C HIS A 187 6.99 10.18 -11.09
N THR A 188 6.79 8.91 -10.78
CA THR A 188 7.57 7.78 -11.30
C THR A 188 7.46 7.63 -12.82
N ILE A 189 6.38 8.17 -13.40
CA ILE A 189 6.19 8.24 -14.86
C ILE A 189 7.25 9.10 -15.57
N VAL A 190 7.96 9.98 -14.84
CA VAL A 190 9.03 10.80 -15.40
C VAL A 190 10.11 9.95 -16.09
N LEU A 191 10.37 8.74 -15.58
CA LEU A 191 11.35 7.81 -16.15
C LEU A 191 10.96 7.36 -17.56
N TYR A 192 9.66 7.24 -17.84
CA TYR A 192 9.15 6.92 -19.17
C TYR A 192 9.22 8.15 -20.08
N ILE A 193 8.85 9.32 -19.54
CA ILE A 193 8.90 10.61 -20.25
C ILE A 193 10.32 10.95 -20.71
N LEU A 194 11.33 10.68 -19.88
CA LEU A 194 12.74 10.89 -20.18
C LEU A 194 13.25 10.02 -21.35
N CYS A 195 12.62 8.89 -21.64
CA CYS A 195 12.91 8.11 -22.83
C CYS A 195 12.11 8.59 -24.06
N ILE A 196 10.82 8.87 -23.87
CA ILE A 196 9.89 9.19 -24.96
C ILE A 196 10.18 10.56 -25.57
N ILE A 197 10.42 11.60 -24.76
CA ILE A 197 10.63 12.97 -25.27
C ILE A 197 11.85 13.03 -26.21
N PRO A 198 13.06 12.58 -25.81
CA PRO A 198 14.21 12.58 -26.71
C PRO A 198 13.96 11.77 -27.98
N TRP A 199 13.27 10.63 -27.86
CA TRP A 199 12.95 9.80 -29.02
C TRP A 199 12.02 10.52 -30.02
N ILE A 200 10.96 11.17 -29.53
CA ILE A 200 10.03 11.96 -30.36
C ILE A 200 10.76 13.15 -31.01
N LEU A 201 11.56 13.89 -30.26
CA LEU A 201 12.32 15.03 -30.78
C LEU A 201 13.33 14.58 -31.85
N PHE A 202 14.02 13.46 -31.63
CA PHE A 202 14.92 12.87 -32.62
C PHE A 202 14.17 12.45 -33.89
N ARG A 203 12.98 11.86 -33.76
CA ARG A 203 12.13 11.51 -34.92
C ARG A 203 11.72 12.74 -35.71
N LEU A 204 11.21 13.78 -35.05
CA LEU A 204 10.82 15.04 -35.69
C LEU A 204 12.00 15.73 -36.37
N LEU A 205 13.20 15.68 -35.77
CA LEU A 205 14.41 16.23 -36.35
C LEU A 205 14.82 15.46 -37.61
N LYS A 206 14.84 14.12 -37.53
CA LYS A 206 15.18 13.24 -38.67
C LYS A 206 14.26 13.47 -39.87
N GLU A 207 12.99 13.71 -39.60
CA GLU A 207 11.95 13.95 -40.60
C GLU A 207 11.88 15.42 -41.05
N LYS A 208 12.74 16.30 -40.51
CA LYS A 208 12.80 17.75 -40.78
C LYS A 208 11.49 18.49 -40.45
N GLU A 209 10.75 17.99 -39.47
CA GLU A 209 9.47 18.55 -39.01
C GLU A 209 9.61 19.36 -37.71
N LEU A 210 10.77 19.28 -37.04
CA LEU A 210 11.03 20.00 -35.81
C LEU A 210 11.27 21.49 -36.10
N THR A 211 10.34 22.34 -35.65
CA THR A 211 10.43 23.81 -35.75
C THR A 211 10.29 24.44 -34.37
N LEU A 212 10.77 25.69 -34.21
CA LEU A 212 10.60 26.43 -32.95
C LEU A 212 9.12 26.60 -32.59
N SER A 213 8.25 26.85 -33.58
CA SER A 213 6.80 26.95 -33.38
C SER A 213 6.21 25.64 -32.85
N LEU A 214 6.63 24.50 -33.40
CA LEU A 214 6.21 23.19 -32.89
C LEU A 214 6.71 22.98 -31.46
N LEU A 215 7.98 23.27 -31.17
CA LEU A 215 8.54 23.13 -29.83
C LEU A 215 7.76 23.95 -28.80
N LEU A 216 7.46 25.22 -29.10
CA LEU A 216 6.64 26.08 -28.24
C LEU A 216 5.23 25.50 -28.02
N ARG A 217 4.61 24.93 -29.07
CA ARG A 217 3.30 24.27 -28.95
C ARG A 217 3.36 23.04 -28.06
N LEU A 218 4.41 22.22 -28.17
CA LEU A 218 4.60 21.04 -27.33
C LEU A 218 4.83 21.44 -25.88
N THR A 219 5.66 22.45 -25.63
CA THR A 219 5.89 23.01 -24.29
C THR A 219 4.59 23.54 -23.70
N LEU A 220 3.81 24.32 -24.45
CA LEU A 220 2.52 24.83 -23.97
C LEU A 220 1.53 23.70 -23.66
N ALA A 221 1.47 22.66 -24.50
CA ALA A 221 0.63 21.49 -24.25
C ALA A 221 1.07 20.74 -22.99
N PHE A 222 2.37 20.53 -22.78
CA PHE A 222 2.91 19.93 -21.57
C PHE A 222 2.59 20.76 -20.32
N SER A 223 2.83 22.07 -20.38
CA SER A 223 2.49 23.00 -19.29
C SER A 223 1.00 23.03 -18.99
N ALA A 224 0.14 22.94 -20.00
CA ALA A 224 -1.31 22.82 -19.80
C ALA A 224 -1.70 21.51 -19.09
N GLY A 225 -0.95 20.42 -19.33
CA GLY A 225 -1.12 19.17 -18.60
C GLY A 225 -0.81 19.29 -17.10
N LEU A 226 0.08 20.21 -16.70
CA LEU A 226 0.47 20.45 -15.31
C LEU A 226 -0.55 21.29 -14.51
N LEU A 227 -1.62 21.78 -15.15
CA LEU A 227 -2.63 22.62 -14.49
C LEU A 227 -3.23 22.03 -13.20
N PRO A 228 -3.44 20.70 -13.05
CA PRO A 228 -3.92 20.15 -11.79
C PRO A 228 -3.05 20.50 -10.58
N TYR A 229 -1.75 20.81 -10.74
CA TYR A 229 -0.93 21.25 -9.60
C TYR A 229 -1.41 22.55 -8.94
N VAL A 230 -2.18 23.38 -9.66
CA VAL A 230 -2.83 24.58 -9.10
C VAL A 230 -3.82 24.23 -7.99
N TYR A 231 -4.36 23.00 -7.98
CA TYR A 231 -5.24 22.51 -6.92
C TYR A 231 -4.57 22.54 -5.54
N LEU A 232 -3.28 22.21 -5.44
CA LEU A 232 -2.58 22.11 -4.16
C LEU A 232 -2.60 23.44 -3.37
N PRO A 233 -2.10 24.57 -3.92
CA PRO A 233 -2.17 25.87 -3.22
C PRO A 233 -3.62 26.33 -3.01
N VAL A 234 -4.54 26.05 -3.95
CA VAL A 234 -5.95 26.44 -3.83
C VAL A 234 -6.63 25.72 -2.66
N SER A 235 -6.51 24.40 -2.56
CA SER A 235 -7.04 23.60 -1.45
C SER A 235 -6.46 24.07 -0.11
N SER A 236 -5.14 24.24 -0.05
CA SER A 236 -4.42 24.68 1.16
C SER A 236 -4.77 26.12 1.58
N TYR A 237 -5.06 27.01 0.63
CA TYR A 237 -5.55 28.36 0.90
C TYR A 237 -6.99 28.36 1.43
N LEU A 238 -7.88 27.58 0.80
CA LEU A 238 -9.27 27.47 1.22
C LEU A 238 -9.42 26.83 2.60
N SER A 239 -8.54 25.88 2.94
CA SER A 239 -8.46 25.21 4.25
C SER A 239 -9.84 24.74 4.75
N ARG A 240 -10.63 24.15 3.84
CA ARG A 240 -11.96 23.60 4.14
C ARG A 240 -11.89 22.14 4.58
N ALA A 241 -10.95 21.40 3.99
CA ALA A 241 -10.78 19.98 4.24
C ALA A 241 -10.37 19.72 5.69
N ARG A 242 -11.06 18.80 6.36
CA ARG A 242 -10.70 18.38 7.73
C ARG A 242 -9.40 17.57 7.79
N TRP A 243 -8.89 17.15 6.63
CA TRP A 243 -7.57 16.53 6.49
C TRP A 243 -6.83 17.13 5.29
N THR A 244 -5.59 17.56 5.52
CA THR A 244 -4.66 17.98 4.48
C THR A 244 -3.22 17.78 4.94
N TRP A 245 -2.34 17.33 4.06
CA TRP A 245 -0.92 17.18 4.32
C TRP A 245 -0.16 18.40 3.78
N GLY A 246 0.58 19.10 4.64
CA GLY A 246 1.44 20.21 4.24
C GLY A 246 0.73 21.57 4.11
N ASP A 247 1.54 22.62 3.94
CA ASP A 247 1.07 23.97 3.59
C ASP A 247 1.65 24.42 2.26
N GLN A 248 0.84 24.34 1.20
CA GLN A 248 1.22 24.73 -0.16
C GLN A 248 0.82 26.17 -0.50
N THR A 249 0.41 27.00 0.47
CA THR A 249 0.03 28.40 0.21
C THR A 249 1.19 29.29 -0.24
N THR A 250 2.42 28.90 0.09
CA THR A 250 3.65 29.59 -0.34
C THR A 250 4.37 28.80 -1.42
N LEU A 251 5.19 29.47 -2.24
CA LEU A 251 6.02 28.79 -3.24
C LEU A 251 6.96 27.76 -2.60
N ARG A 252 7.55 28.09 -1.45
CA ARG A 252 8.43 27.17 -0.71
C ARG A 252 7.66 25.94 -0.25
N GLY A 253 6.51 26.11 0.39
CA GLY A 253 5.69 25.00 0.84
C GLY A 253 5.16 24.13 -0.31
N PHE A 254 4.78 24.75 -1.44
CA PHE A 254 4.46 24.03 -2.67
C PHE A 254 5.66 23.21 -3.16
N LEU A 255 6.86 23.80 -3.22
CA LEU A 255 8.08 23.10 -3.66
C LEU A 255 8.47 21.97 -2.70
N THR A 256 8.43 22.18 -1.40
CA THR A 256 8.69 21.15 -0.38
C THR A 256 7.77 19.95 -0.57
N HIS A 257 6.48 20.20 -0.80
CA HIS A 257 5.50 19.14 -1.04
C HIS A 257 5.69 18.48 -2.42
N PHE A 258 5.82 19.27 -3.48
CA PHE A 258 6.04 18.78 -4.85
C PHE A 258 7.31 17.93 -4.94
N LEU A 259 8.43 18.42 -4.41
CA LEU A 259 9.72 17.72 -4.40
C LEU A 259 9.79 16.62 -3.34
N ARG A 260 8.72 16.34 -2.58
CA ARG A 260 8.70 15.30 -1.54
C ARG A 260 9.86 15.45 -0.54
N GLU A 261 10.25 16.68 -0.20
CA GLU A 261 11.41 16.95 0.65
C GLU A 261 11.28 16.30 2.03
N GLU A 262 10.05 16.20 2.56
CA GLU A 262 9.77 15.58 3.86
C GLU A 262 10.09 14.08 3.92
N TYR A 263 10.15 13.40 2.77
CA TYR A 263 10.64 12.03 2.65
C TYR A 263 12.13 11.94 2.32
N GLY A 264 12.73 13.00 1.75
CA GLY A 264 14.09 13.01 1.19
C GLY A 264 14.17 13.10 -0.34
N THR A 265 13.10 13.58 -1.00
CA THR A 265 12.90 13.79 -2.45
C THR A 265 12.89 12.54 -3.34
N PHE A 266 13.83 11.64 -3.13
CA PHE A 266 13.99 10.42 -3.90
C PHE A 266 13.96 9.17 -3.02
N SER A 267 13.39 9.30 -1.84
CA SER A 267 13.15 8.20 -0.91
C SER A 267 11.66 7.80 -0.97
N LEU A 268 11.40 6.53 -0.69
CA LEU A 268 10.07 5.99 -0.45
C LEU A 268 9.59 6.31 0.96
N ALA A 269 10.45 6.15 1.96
CA ALA A 269 10.13 6.39 3.36
C ALA A 269 11.16 7.30 4.03
N LYS A 270 10.71 8.03 5.06
CA LYS A 270 11.55 8.91 5.85
C LYS A 270 12.43 8.09 6.79
N SER A 271 13.73 8.37 6.83
CA SER A 271 14.68 7.80 7.80
C SER A 271 14.86 6.28 7.79
N GLU A 272 14.44 5.59 6.73
CA GLU A 272 14.63 4.14 6.57
C GLU A 272 15.93 3.80 5.82
N VAL A 273 16.57 2.70 6.24
CA VAL A 273 17.77 2.13 5.58
C VAL A 273 17.32 1.03 4.63
N GLY A 274 17.58 1.22 3.34
CA GLY A 274 17.16 0.29 2.30
C GLY A 274 18.06 -0.92 2.11
N SER A 275 17.53 -1.94 1.44
CA SER A 275 18.33 -3.05 0.90
C SER A 275 19.22 -2.57 -0.26
N SER A 276 20.24 -3.36 -0.61
CA SER A 276 21.13 -3.04 -1.74
C SER A 276 20.43 -3.15 -3.10
N VAL A 277 20.93 -2.38 -4.08
CA VAL A 277 20.40 -2.35 -5.46
C VAL A 277 20.33 -3.74 -6.10
N SER A 278 21.37 -4.56 -5.90
CA SER A 278 21.41 -5.93 -6.43
C SER A 278 20.32 -6.80 -5.84
N THR A 279 20.07 -6.68 -4.53
CA THR A 279 19.01 -7.43 -3.84
C THR A 279 17.63 -7.01 -4.31
N VAL A 280 17.38 -5.71 -4.51
CA VAL A 280 16.11 -5.21 -5.03
C VAL A 280 15.89 -5.65 -6.49
N LEU A 281 16.91 -5.55 -7.36
CA LEU A 281 16.81 -6.03 -8.75
C LEU A 281 16.56 -7.53 -8.84
N LEU A 282 17.29 -8.33 -8.04
CA LEU A 282 17.10 -9.77 -8.01
C LEU A 282 15.68 -10.13 -7.53
N SER A 283 15.20 -9.44 -6.49
CA SER A 283 13.84 -9.61 -5.98
C SER A 283 12.79 -9.23 -7.03
N GLN A 284 13.00 -8.15 -7.79
CA GLN A 284 12.13 -7.77 -8.90
C GLN A 284 12.08 -8.87 -9.97
N ILE A 285 13.23 -9.44 -10.37
CA ILE A 285 13.28 -10.51 -11.39
C ILE A 285 12.57 -11.77 -10.89
N ILE A 286 12.80 -12.15 -9.63
CA ILE A 286 12.14 -13.31 -9.01
C ILE A 286 10.63 -13.08 -8.94
N ASN A 287 10.19 -11.91 -8.49
CA ASN A 287 8.77 -11.55 -8.43
C ASN A 287 8.14 -11.50 -9.82
N MET A 288 8.81 -10.93 -10.81
CA MET A 288 8.31 -10.93 -12.19
C MET A 288 8.19 -12.35 -12.77
N LYS A 289 9.03 -13.30 -12.33
CA LYS A 289 8.89 -14.72 -12.69
C LYS A 289 7.65 -15.34 -12.04
N THR A 290 7.34 -15.00 -10.79
CA THR A 290 6.12 -15.48 -10.12
C THR A 290 4.86 -14.83 -10.69
N GLU A 291 4.92 -13.54 -11.02
CA GLU A 291 3.77 -12.75 -11.49
C GLU A 291 3.41 -13.02 -12.96
N LEU A 292 4.40 -13.19 -13.85
CA LEU A 292 4.18 -13.32 -15.30
C LEU A 292 4.60 -14.67 -15.88
N SER A 293 5.27 -15.55 -15.13
CA SER A 293 5.96 -16.76 -15.61
C SER A 293 7.25 -16.50 -16.42
N PHE A 294 8.13 -17.50 -16.44
CA PHE A 294 9.36 -17.48 -17.25
C PHE A 294 9.09 -17.42 -18.76
N ASN A 295 8.02 -18.07 -19.24
CA ASN A 295 7.68 -18.12 -20.67
C ASN A 295 7.35 -16.74 -21.23
N ILE A 296 6.63 -15.90 -20.46
CA ILE A 296 6.31 -14.53 -20.85
C ILE A 296 7.59 -13.68 -20.96
N GLN A 297 8.53 -13.85 -20.03
CA GLN A 297 9.83 -13.17 -20.11
C GLN A 297 10.64 -13.63 -21.33
N ALA A 298 10.65 -14.94 -21.62
CA ALA A 298 11.31 -15.49 -22.80
C ALA A 298 10.71 -14.93 -24.11
N LEU A 299 9.39 -14.77 -24.19
CA LEU A 299 8.72 -14.12 -25.33
C LEU A 299 9.12 -12.63 -25.45
N ALA A 300 9.23 -11.91 -24.34
CA ALA A 300 9.68 -10.51 -24.35
C ALA A 300 11.12 -10.37 -24.86
N VAL A 301 12.02 -11.29 -24.48
CA VAL A 301 13.40 -11.36 -25.00
C VAL A 301 13.39 -11.73 -26.49
N TRP A 302 12.56 -12.69 -26.89
CA TRP A 302 12.40 -13.09 -28.30
C TRP A 302 11.97 -11.93 -29.19
N ALA A 303 11.03 -11.10 -28.72
CA ALA A 303 10.60 -9.89 -29.43
C ALA A 303 11.78 -8.96 -29.72
N ASN A 304 12.64 -8.72 -28.73
CA ASN A 304 13.84 -7.90 -28.88
C ASN A 304 14.82 -8.48 -29.91
N ILE A 305 15.08 -9.80 -29.87
CA ILE A 305 16.01 -10.47 -30.79
C ILE A 305 15.50 -10.42 -32.24
N CYS A 306 14.23 -10.75 -32.47
CA CYS A 306 13.64 -10.83 -33.81
C CYS A 306 13.42 -9.45 -34.43
N LEU A 307 12.89 -8.50 -33.67
CA LEU A 307 12.55 -7.18 -34.19
C LEU A 307 13.80 -6.30 -34.37
N ALA A 308 14.90 -6.58 -33.67
CA ALA A 308 16.20 -5.97 -33.95
C ALA A 308 16.71 -6.25 -35.38
N ARG A 309 16.28 -7.36 -36.01
CA ARG A 309 16.84 -7.85 -37.28
C ARG A 309 15.98 -7.59 -38.53
N LYS A 310 14.68 -7.30 -38.40
CA LYS A 310 13.75 -7.26 -39.54
C LYS A 310 13.33 -5.87 -40.03
N ASP A 311 12.90 -4.98 -39.14
CA ASP A 311 12.28 -3.70 -39.53
C ASP A 311 12.84 -2.56 -38.67
N ARG A 312 13.56 -1.63 -39.30
CA ARG A 312 14.21 -0.50 -38.61
C ARG A 312 13.22 0.41 -37.86
N ARG A 313 11.97 0.54 -38.31
CA ARG A 313 10.97 1.39 -37.63
C ARG A 313 10.40 0.70 -36.40
N LYS A 314 9.91 -0.54 -36.54
CA LYS A 314 9.40 -1.32 -35.40
C LYS A 314 10.49 -1.62 -34.36
N SER A 315 11.71 -1.89 -34.82
CA SER A 315 12.89 -2.04 -33.97
C SER A 315 13.09 -0.83 -33.05
N SER A 316 12.93 0.39 -33.56
CA SER A 316 13.14 1.61 -32.76
C SER A 316 12.14 1.74 -31.59
N ILE A 317 10.88 1.36 -31.78
CA ILE A 317 9.87 1.38 -30.71
C ILE A 317 10.15 0.28 -29.67
N VAL A 318 10.53 -0.92 -30.12
CA VAL A 318 10.87 -2.03 -29.22
C VAL A 318 12.06 -1.65 -28.34
N TRP A 319 13.12 -1.07 -28.92
CA TRP A 319 14.26 -0.58 -28.15
C TRP A 319 13.91 0.57 -27.21
N LEU A 320 12.98 1.45 -27.60
CA LEU A 320 12.47 2.49 -26.72
C LEU A 320 11.77 1.88 -25.49
N PHE A 321 10.86 0.92 -25.71
CA PHE A 321 10.16 0.22 -24.62
C PHE A 321 11.13 -0.54 -23.72
N THR A 322 12.09 -1.27 -24.29
CA THR A 322 13.15 -1.94 -23.51
C THR A 322 14.01 -0.95 -22.74
N GLY A 323 14.32 0.22 -23.32
CA GLY A 323 15.00 1.31 -22.63
C GLY A 323 14.22 1.85 -21.44
N MET A 324 12.89 2.05 -21.60
CA MET A 324 11.99 2.45 -20.52
C MET A 324 11.99 1.41 -19.38
N LEU A 325 11.91 0.12 -19.70
CA LEU A 325 11.99 -0.97 -18.72
C LEU A 325 13.31 -0.92 -17.94
N CYS A 326 14.45 -0.87 -18.64
CA CYS A 326 15.77 -0.87 -18.01
C CYS A 326 16.00 0.37 -17.12
N LEU A 327 15.67 1.57 -17.63
CA LEU A 327 15.83 2.82 -16.89
C LEU A 327 14.95 2.81 -15.64
N TYR A 328 13.70 2.39 -15.76
CA TYR A 328 12.76 2.35 -14.65
C TYR A 328 13.21 1.35 -13.57
N SER A 329 13.50 0.10 -13.95
CA SER A 329 13.95 -0.94 -13.01
C SER A 329 15.25 -0.56 -12.29
N LEU A 330 16.23 0.00 -13.01
CA LEU A 330 17.50 0.39 -12.40
C LEU A 330 17.33 1.58 -11.45
N PHE A 331 16.58 2.60 -11.85
CA PHE A 331 16.33 3.76 -11.00
C PHE A 331 15.60 3.38 -9.72
N PHE A 332 14.57 2.54 -9.82
CA PHE A 332 13.82 2.09 -8.66
C PHE A 332 14.63 1.22 -7.72
N ALA A 333 15.42 0.29 -8.23
CA ALA A 333 16.29 -0.51 -7.39
C ALA A 333 17.38 0.33 -6.70
N TRP A 334 17.82 1.42 -7.33
CA TRP A 334 18.74 2.37 -6.71
C TRP A 334 18.09 3.19 -5.58
N ARG A 335 16.80 3.53 -5.71
CA ARG A 335 16.13 4.48 -4.79
C ARG A 335 15.14 3.87 -3.80
N ALA A 336 14.81 2.59 -3.92
CA ALA A 336 13.99 1.90 -2.93
C ALA A 336 14.74 1.84 -1.59
N ASN A 337 14.51 2.80 -0.70
CA ASN A 337 15.18 2.90 0.60
C ASN A 337 14.44 2.13 1.73
N LEU A 338 13.87 0.97 1.41
CA LEU A 338 13.18 0.10 2.34
C LEU A 338 13.88 -1.25 2.44
N ASP A 339 13.97 -1.79 3.65
CA ASP A 339 14.52 -3.13 3.86
C ASP A 339 13.49 -4.21 3.49
N ILE A 340 13.68 -4.81 2.32
CA ILE A 340 12.76 -5.83 1.77
C ILE A 340 12.86 -7.18 2.51
N SER A 341 13.74 -7.32 3.49
CA SER A 341 13.72 -8.45 4.43
C SER A 341 12.45 -8.45 5.29
N LYS A 342 11.87 -7.26 5.53
CA LYS A 342 10.60 -7.09 6.24
C LYS A 342 9.44 -7.34 5.26
N PRO A 343 8.51 -8.27 5.56
CA PRO A 343 7.43 -8.64 4.63
C PRO A 343 6.57 -7.47 4.15
N LEU A 344 6.17 -6.57 5.06
CA LEU A 344 5.37 -5.39 4.71
C LEU A 344 6.12 -4.46 3.75
N PHE A 345 7.42 -4.24 3.99
CA PHE A 345 8.25 -3.39 3.14
C PHE A 345 8.44 -3.98 1.74
N MET A 346 8.57 -5.31 1.64
CA MET A 346 8.51 -5.99 0.33
C MET A 346 7.19 -5.70 -0.37
N GLY A 347 6.06 -5.79 0.36
CA GLY A 347 4.72 -5.45 -0.14
C GLY A 347 4.56 -4.00 -0.62
N VAL A 348 5.30 -3.05 -0.03
CA VAL A 348 5.33 -1.65 -0.47
C VAL A 348 6.19 -1.48 -1.72
N VAL A 349 7.37 -2.11 -1.78
CA VAL A 349 8.29 -2.00 -2.91
C VAL A 349 7.74 -2.68 -4.16
N GLU A 350 7.08 -3.85 -4.03
CA GLU A 350 6.63 -4.61 -5.19
C GLU A 350 5.60 -3.86 -6.04
N ARG A 351 4.80 -2.95 -5.46
CA ARG A 351 3.79 -2.13 -6.17
C ARG A 351 4.41 -1.28 -7.27
N PHE A 352 5.67 -0.89 -7.12
CA PHE A 352 6.39 -0.12 -8.13
C PHE A 352 6.87 -0.98 -9.31
N TRP A 353 6.79 -2.31 -9.26
CA TRP A 353 7.19 -3.17 -10.37
C TRP A 353 6.10 -3.33 -11.45
N LEU A 354 4.90 -2.82 -11.21
CA LEU A 354 3.77 -2.83 -12.15
C LEU A 354 4.13 -2.24 -13.53
N GLN A 355 4.87 -1.14 -13.54
CA GLN A 355 5.24 -0.45 -14.78
C GLN A 355 6.21 -1.30 -15.61
N SER A 356 7.19 -1.93 -14.95
CA SER A 356 8.07 -2.91 -15.61
C SER A 356 7.28 -4.09 -16.18
N ASN A 357 6.31 -4.61 -15.43
CA ASN A 357 5.44 -5.70 -15.87
C ASN A 357 4.59 -5.31 -17.09
N ALA A 358 4.08 -4.08 -17.17
CA ALA A 358 3.33 -3.58 -18.32
C ALA A 358 4.17 -3.62 -19.61
N VAL A 359 5.44 -3.18 -19.54
CA VAL A 359 6.36 -3.20 -20.68
C VAL A 359 6.69 -4.63 -21.09
N VAL A 360 6.99 -5.51 -20.13
CA VAL A 360 7.28 -6.92 -20.40
C VAL A 360 6.07 -7.62 -21.03
N ALA A 361 4.85 -7.34 -20.57
CA ALA A 361 3.64 -7.90 -21.15
C ALA A 361 3.45 -7.46 -22.61
N VAL A 362 3.67 -6.19 -22.94
CA VAL A 362 3.63 -5.70 -24.34
C VAL A 362 4.69 -6.38 -25.19
N LEU A 363 5.93 -6.45 -24.71
CA LEU A 363 7.02 -7.12 -25.43
C LEU A 363 6.72 -8.61 -25.63
N ALA A 364 6.15 -9.29 -24.64
CA ALA A 364 5.75 -10.70 -24.75
C ALA A 364 4.63 -10.90 -25.78
N GLY A 365 3.64 -10.01 -25.83
CA GLY A 365 2.60 -10.01 -26.87
C GLY A 365 3.18 -9.86 -28.28
N LEU A 366 4.15 -8.97 -28.45
CA LEU A 366 4.91 -8.85 -29.71
C LEU A 366 5.74 -10.10 -29.99
N GLY A 367 6.34 -10.68 -28.95
CA GLY A 367 7.13 -11.91 -29.03
C GLY A 367 6.34 -13.11 -29.51
N LEU A 368 5.11 -13.28 -29.01
CA LEU A 368 4.21 -14.34 -29.47
C LEU A 368 3.82 -14.15 -30.94
N ALA A 369 3.55 -12.91 -31.36
CA ALA A 369 3.21 -12.62 -32.74
C ALA A 369 4.41 -12.86 -33.69
N THR A 370 5.62 -12.47 -33.28
CA THR A 370 6.83 -12.66 -34.10
C THR A 370 7.25 -14.12 -34.15
N LEU A 371 7.50 -14.77 -33.00
CA LEU A 371 6.85 -16.04 -32.69
C LEU A 371 6.38 -16.93 -33.86
N VAL A 372 5.06 -16.93 -33.96
CA VAL A 372 4.25 -17.64 -34.94
C VAL A 372 4.54 -17.17 -36.37
N SER A 373 4.79 -15.87 -36.59
CA SER A 373 5.12 -15.37 -37.93
C SER A 373 6.43 -15.95 -38.47
N GLU A 374 7.46 -16.11 -37.63
CA GLU A 374 8.72 -16.74 -38.01
C GLU A 374 8.55 -18.23 -38.24
N THR A 375 7.83 -18.91 -37.36
CA THR A 375 7.59 -20.35 -37.49
C THR A 375 6.81 -20.67 -38.76
N ASN A 376 5.76 -19.88 -39.09
CA ASN A 376 5.02 -20.02 -40.35
C ASN A 376 5.92 -19.82 -41.57
N ARG A 377 6.86 -18.86 -41.48
CA ARG A 377 7.82 -18.59 -42.56
C ARG A 377 8.81 -19.74 -42.75
N VAL A 378 9.29 -20.35 -41.66
CA VAL A 378 10.28 -21.44 -41.71
C VAL A 378 9.63 -22.78 -42.08
N LEU A 379 8.44 -23.07 -41.57
CA LEU A 379 7.75 -24.36 -41.77
C LEU A 379 6.76 -24.37 -42.95
N HIS A 380 6.55 -23.23 -43.63
CA HIS A 380 5.59 -23.09 -44.74
C HIS A 380 4.14 -23.54 -44.41
N CYS A 381 3.72 -23.43 -43.14
CA CYS A 381 2.38 -23.82 -42.67
C CYS A 381 1.53 -22.61 -42.31
N THR A 382 0.21 -22.69 -42.53
CA THR A 382 -0.77 -21.65 -42.12
C THR A 382 -1.56 -22.00 -40.84
N GLY A 383 -1.52 -23.27 -40.42
CA GLY A 383 -2.28 -23.79 -39.27
C GLY A 383 -1.82 -23.31 -37.89
N ILE A 384 -0.63 -22.72 -37.77
CA ILE A 384 -0.05 -22.29 -36.47
C ILE A 384 -0.73 -21.03 -35.93
N ARG A 385 -1.53 -20.33 -36.74
CA ARG A 385 -2.33 -19.18 -36.26
C ARG A 385 -3.36 -19.58 -35.18
N ASN A 386 -3.90 -20.79 -35.24
CA ASN A 386 -4.76 -21.32 -34.17
C ASN A 386 -3.96 -21.59 -32.88
N LEU A 387 -2.68 -21.93 -33.01
CA LEU A 387 -1.79 -22.12 -31.87
C LEU A 387 -1.45 -20.80 -31.16
N GLU A 388 -1.39 -19.68 -31.89
CA GLU A 388 -1.24 -18.34 -31.33
C GLU A 388 -2.38 -18.00 -30.36
N TRP A 389 -3.62 -18.20 -30.84
CA TRP A 389 -4.83 -17.99 -30.04
C TRP A 389 -4.91 -18.96 -28.86
N LEU A 390 -4.63 -20.24 -29.08
CA LEU A 390 -4.60 -21.23 -28.02
C LEU A 390 -3.59 -20.84 -26.93
N SER A 391 -2.38 -20.42 -27.32
CA SER A 391 -1.34 -19.98 -26.38
C SER A 391 -1.80 -18.77 -25.58
N ALA A 392 -2.33 -17.74 -26.25
CA ALA A 392 -2.85 -16.54 -25.57
C ALA A 392 -3.95 -16.88 -24.57
N VAL A 393 -4.93 -17.70 -24.95
CA VAL A 393 -6.02 -18.13 -24.08
C VAL A 393 -5.49 -18.94 -22.90
N LEU A 394 -4.59 -19.88 -23.11
CA LEU A 394 -4.02 -20.72 -22.04
C LEU A 394 -3.25 -19.89 -21.00
N PHE A 395 -2.40 -18.96 -21.45
CA PHE A 395 -1.66 -18.08 -20.53
C PHE A 395 -2.60 -17.17 -19.73
N VAL A 396 -3.60 -16.57 -20.39
CA VAL A 396 -4.56 -15.69 -19.71
C VAL A 396 -5.45 -16.48 -18.75
N ALA A 397 -5.95 -17.65 -19.16
CA ALA A 397 -6.75 -18.52 -18.31
C ALA A 397 -5.95 -19.02 -17.10
N TYR A 398 -4.67 -19.34 -17.28
CA TYR A 398 -3.78 -19.71 -16.18
C TYR A 398 -3.60 -18.56 -15.18
N GLN A 399 -3.42 -17.32 -15.65
CA GLN A 399 -3.30 -16.14 -14.79
C GLN A 399 -4.58 -15.90 -13.99
N VAL A 400 -5.74 -15.99 -14.63
CA VAL A 400 -7.03 -15.89 -13.95
C VAL A 400 -7.18 -17.01 -12.92
N TYR A 401 -6.98 -18.27 -13.32
CA TYR A 401 -7.12 -19.42 -12.42
C TYR A 401 -6.21 -19.33 -11.19
N SER A 402 -4.94 -18.96 -11.38
CA SER A 402 -3.94 -18.94 -10.31
C SER A 402 -4.14 -17.79 -9.33
N ASN A 403 -4.69 -16.66 -9.79
CA ASN A 403 -4.74 -15.42 -9.00
C ASN A 403 -6.15 -15.02 -8.54
N TYR A 404 -7.22 -15.60 -9.10
CA TYR A 404 -8.59 -15.17 -8.81
C TYR A 404 -8.92 -15.25 -7.32
N SER A 405 -8.64 -16.36 -6.63
CA SER A 405 -8.98 -16.52 -5.21
C SER A 405 -8.23 -15.56 -4.29
N ILE A 406 -7.01 -15.19 -4.67
CA ILE A 406 -6.16 -14.24 -3.92
C ILE A 406 -6.61 -12.80 -4.19
N CYS A 407 -7.06 -12.50 -5.41
CA CYS A 407 -7.46 -11.16 -5.82
C CYS A 407 -8.96 -10.88 -5.66
N ASP A 408 -9.78 -11.88 -5.32
CA ASP A 408 -11.18 -11.69 -4.94
C ASP A 408 -11.27 -11.07 -3.55
N GLN A 409 -11.42 -9.74 -3.52
CA GLN A 409 -11.48 -8.92 -2.33
C GLN A 409 -12.92 -8.49 -2.00
N ARG A 410 -13.94 -9.03 -2.68
CA ARG A 410 -15.35 -8.59 -2.54
C ARG A 410 -15.91 -8.72 -1.12
N THR A 411 -15.37 -9.64 -0.32
CA THR A 411 -15.73 -9.87 1.08
C THR A 411 -14.65 -9.43 2.07
N ASN A 412 -13.59 -8.76 1.62
CA ASN A 412 -12.57 -8.25 2.51
C ASN A 412 -13.06 -6.97 3.19
N HIS A 413 -13.34 -7.09 4.50
CA HIS A 413 -13.78 -6.01 5.37
C HIS A 413 -12.83 -5.76 6.54
N VAL A 414 -11.63 -6.34 6.51
CA VAL A 414 -10.74 -6.45 7.68
C VAL A 414 -10.30 -5.08 8.19
N ILE A 415 -9.87 -4.19 7.28
CA ILE A 415 -9.40 -2.85 7.65
C ILE A 415 -10.57 -1.95 8.12
N ASP A 416 -11.73 -2.09 7.49
CA ASP A 416 -12.96 -1.40 7.90
C ASP A 416 -13.40 -1.86 9.31
N GLN A 417 -13.43 -3.18 9.56
CA GLN A 417 -13.73 -3.75 10.87
C GLN A 417 -12.71 -3.33 11.93
N PHE A 418 -11.42 -3.28 11.58
CA PHE A 418 -10.37 -2.83 12.49
C PHE A 418 -10.66 -1.41 12.96
N ALA A 419 -10.85 -0.48 12.02
CA ALA A 419 -11.09 0.92 12.34
C ALA A 419 -12.43 1.15 13.05
N ARG A 420 -13.49 0.39 12.73
CA ARG A 420 -14.77 0.43 13.46
C ARG A 420 -14.60 -0.01 14.91
N ASN A 421 -13.94 -1.14 15.14
CA ASN A 421 -13.68 -1.64 16.49
C ASN A 421 -12.90 -0.62 17.33
N LEU A 422 -11.92 0.07 16.73
CA LEU A 422 -11.16 1.13 17.40
C LEU A 422 -12.03 2.34 17.72
N LEU A 423 -12.86 2.82 16.79
CA LEU A 423 -13.71 4.00 17.01
C LEU A 423 -14.87 3.71 17.96
N ASP A 424 -15.55 2.57 17.81
CA ASP A 424 -16.71 2.21 18.63
C ASP A 424 -16.33 1.96 20.09
N SER A 425 -15.08 1.59 20.36
CA SER A 425 -14.61 1.37 21.73
C SER A 425 -14.24 2.64 22.48
N MET A 426 -14.18 3.80 21.82
CA MET A 426 -13.77 5.05 22.47
C MET A 426 -14.91 5.63 23.32
N PRO A 427 -14.64 6.23 24.48
CA PRO A 427 -15.64 6.97 25.23
C PRO A 427 -16.09 8.22 24.44
N GLN A 428 -17.18 8.83 24.89
CA GLN A 428 -17.71 10.05 24.26
C GLN A 428 -16.70 11.21 24.36
N ASP A 429 -16.56 11.98 23.28
CA ASP A 429 -15.71 13.19 23.21
C ASP A 429 -14.22 12.93 23.50
N ALA A 430 -13.72 11.73 23.18
CA ALA A 430 -12.33 11.34 23.38
C ALA A 430 -11.37 11.99 22.37
N ILE A 431 -10.12 12.20 22.79
CA ILE A 431 -8.99 12.53 21.90
C ILE A 431 -8.24 11.24 21.55
N ILE A 432 -8.02 10.99 20.27
CA ILE A 432 -7.23 9.86 19.78
C ILE A 432 -5.96 10.40 19.13
N LEU A 433 -4.81 10.12 19.75
CA LEU A 433 -3.49 10.35 19.20
C LEU A 433 -3.15 9.21 18.23
N LEU A 434 -3.21 9.50 16.93
CA LEU A 434 -2.93 8.57 15.84
C LEU A 434 -1.42 8.42 15.64
N ARG A 435 -0.97 7.21 15.25
CA ARG A 435 0.42 6.90 14.90
C ARG A 435 0.49 5.96 13.71
N GLY A 436 1.30 6.29 12.71
CA GLY A 436 1.50 5.44 11.54
C GLY A 436 0.27 5.31 10.63
N ASP A 437 0.51 4.65 9.50
CA ASP A 437 -0.44 4.66 8.38
C ASP A 437 -1.74 3.90 8.68
N LEU A 438 -1.65 2.73 9.33
CA LEU A 438 -2.81 1.86 9.53
C LEU A 438 -3.94 2.53 10.33
N PRO A 439 -3.75 2.93 11.60
CA PRO A 439 -4.83 3.58 12.34
C PRO A 439 -5.08 4.99 11.78
N GLY A 440 -4.04 5.72 11.34
CA GLY A 440 -4.19 7.07 10.81
C GLY A 440 -5.12 7.14 9.61
N ASN A 441 -4.84 6.35 8.57
CA ASN A 441 -5.58 6.40 7.31
C ASN A 441 -6.97 5.76 7.46
N ALA A 442 -7.09 4.67 8.22
CA ALA A 442 -8.34 3.96 8.36
C ALA A 442 -9.35 4.70 9.25
N LEU A 443 -8.93 5.28 10.38
CA LEU A 443 -9.82 6.05 11.24
C LEU A 443 -10.27 7.34 10.57
N ARG A 444 -9.37 8.05 9.86
CA ARG A 444 -9.74 9.27 9.10
C ARG A 444 -10.83 8.99 8.07
N TYR A 445 -10.71 7.89 7.32
CA TYR A 445 -11.74 7.50 6.35
C TYR A 445 -13.10 7.29 7.02
N LEU A 446 -13.17 6.43 8.04
CA LEU A 446 -14.46 6.14 8.69
C LEU A 446 -15.06 7.38 9.36
N HIS A 447 -14.22 8.19 9.99
CA HIS A 447 -14.66 9.37 10.72
C HIS A 447 -15.10 10.51 9.80
N TYR A 448 -14.30 10.86 8.79
CA TYR A 448 -14.58 11.99 7.92
C TYR A 448 -15.48 11.65 6.72
N CYS A 449 -15.31 10.48 6.09
CA CYS A 449 -16.08 10.10 4.90
C CYS A 449 -17.39 9.39 5.23
N GLU A 450 -17.37 8.49 6.22
CA GLU A 450 -18.56 7.69 6.60
C GLU A 450 -19.29 8.27 7.83
N GLY A 451 -18.75 9.33 8.44
CA GLY A 451 -19.38 10.04 9.56
C GLY A 451 -19.42 9.25 10.87
N LEU A 452 -18.53 8.28 11.05
CA LEU A 452 -18.48 7.44 12.25
C LEU A 452 -17.84 8.20 13.42
N ARG A 453 -18.52 8.20 14.58
CA ARG A 453 -18.05 8.85 15.82
C ARG A 453 -17.59 10.30 15.60
N PRO A 454 -18.47 11.20 15.10
CA PRO A 454 -18.12 12.60 14.85
C PRO A 454 -17.78 13.39 16.13
N ASP A 455 -18.04 12.80 17.31
CA ASP A 455 -17.72 13.35 18.62
C ASP A 455 -16.25 13.20 19.01
N VAL A 456 -15.51 12.22 18.45
CA VAL A 456 -14.09 12.02 18.80
C VAL A 456 -13.19 12.96 18.00
N SER A 457 -12.04 13.31 18.58
CA SER A 457 -11.02 14.14 17.93
C SER A 457 -9.83 13.29 17.50
N LEU A 458 -9.54 13.25 16.19
CA LEU A 458 -8.39 12.53 15.63
C LEU A 458 -7.19 13.46 15.49
N VAL A 459 -6.16 13.25 16.30
CA VAL A 459 -4.96 14.11 16.34
C VAL A 459 -3.75 13.27 15.94
N ASP A 460 -3.06 13.66 14.87
CA ASP A 460 -1.89 12.91 14.41
C ASP A 460 -0.60 13.37 15.10
N GLN A 461 -0.04 12.50 15.94
CA GLN A 461 1.14 12.85 16.74
C GLN A 461 2.43 12.98 15.91
N GLU A 462 2.53 12.27 14.79
CA GLU A 462 3.71 12.34 13.92
C GLU A 462 3.66 13.63 13.08
N MET A 463 2.47 14.00 12.61
CA MET A 463 2.28 15.24 11.85
C MET A 463 2.38 16.50 12.73
N MET A 464 1.99 16.45 14.01
CA MET A 464 2.17 17.55 14.97
C MET A 464 3.63 18.01 15.11
N THR A 465 4.60 17.18 14.72
CA THR A 465 6.02 17.53 14.70
C THR A 465 6.41 18.43 13.52
N TYR A 466 5.52 18.66 12.55
CA TYR A 466 5.75 19.53 11.39
C TYR A 466 5.20 20.93 11.61
N GLU A 467 5.90 21.95 11.08
CA GLU A 467 5.55 23.36 11.25
C GLU A 467 4.19 23.74 10.65
N TRP A 468 3.73 22.99 9.64
CA TRP A 468 2.46 23.27 8.95
C TRP A 468 1.24 22.70 9.66
N TYR A 469 1.40 21.71 10.55
CA TYR A 469 0.28 20.89 11.01
C TYR A 469 -0.75 21.69 11.81
N LEU A 470 -0.36 22.30 12.94
CA LEU A 470 -1.33 23.03 13.76
C LEU A 470 -1.93 24.26 13.07
N PRO A 471 -1.15 25.09 12.33
CA PRO A 471 -1.74 26.19 11.55
C PRO A 471 -2.84 25.77 10.56
N LYS A 472 -2.76 24.54 10.02
CA LYS A 472 -3.77 23.99 9.10
C LYS A 472 -4.87 23.23 9.81
N MET A 473 -4.52 22.39 10.78
CA MET A 473 -5.39 21.35 11.31
C MET A 473 -6.11 21.75 12.59
N ALA A 474 -5.56 22.63 13.43
CA ALA A 474 -6.12 22.91 14.75
C ALA A 474 -7.56 23.45 14.68
N ARG A 475 -7.89 24.25 13.65
CA ARG A 475 -9.25 24.78 13.43
C ARG A 475 -10.30 23.69 13.17
N HIS A 476 -9.87 22.51 12.72
CA HIS A 476 -10.72 21.37 12.39
C HIS A 476 -10.81 20.37 13.55
N LEU A 477 -10.24 20.70 14.71
CA LEU A 477 -10.22 19.87 15.92
C LEU A 477 -10.94 20.59 17.07
N PRO A 478 -12.28 20.77 16.99
CA PRO A 478 -13.02 21.53 17.98
C PRO A 478 -12.91 20.90 19.38
N GLY A 479 -12.64 21.74 20.38
CA GLY A 479 -12.49 21.31 21.78
C GLY A 479 -11.14 20.66 22.11
N VAL A 480 -10.19 20.63 21.17
CA VAL A 480 -8.78 20.29 21.45
C VAL A 480 -7.98 21.59 21.56
N HIS A 481 -7.25 21.76 22.66
CA HIS A 481 -6.47 22.95 22.96
C HIS A 481 -4.98 22.66 22.86
N PHE A 482 -4.26 23.40 22.01
CA PHE A 482 -2.82 23.24 21.85
C PHE A 482 -2.06 24.34 22.64
N PRO A 483 -1.06 23.99 23.47
CA PRO A 483 -0.29 24.99 24.24
C PRO A 483 0.66 25.86 23.39
N GLY A 484 0.87 25.49 22.12
CA GLY A 484 1.73 26.21 21.18
C GLY A 484 1.45 25.79 19.74
N ASP A 485 2.39 26.07 18.84
CA ASP A 485 2.27 25.91 17.39
C ASP A 485 2.88 24.61 16.86
N ARG A 486 3.72 23.92 17.65
CA ARG A 486 4.40 22.69 17.21
C ARG A 486 4.74 21.76 18.37
N TRP A 487 4.52 20.46 18.20
CA TRP A 487 4.99 19.48 19.17
C TRP A 487 6.51 19.36 19.09
N ASN A 488 7.20 19.64 20.20
CA ASN A 488 8.59 19.31 20.43
C ASN A 488 8.80 18.85 21.89
N PRO A 489 9.60 17.79 22.15
CA PRO A 489 9.93 17.40 23.52
C PRO A 489 10.57 18.53 24.36
N VAL A 490 11.23 19.48 23.68
CA VAL A 490 11.83 20.67 24.28
C VAL A 490 10.98 21.88 23.96
N GLU A 491 10.56 22.57 25.02
CA GLU A 491 9.78 23.79 24.91
C GLU A 491 10.65 25.01 24.66
N GLY A 492 10.12 25.95 23.88
CA GLY A 492 10.81 27.17 23.55
C GLY A 492 10.22 27.84 22.32
N VAL A 493 10.94 28.82 21.80
CA VAL A 493 10.61 29.51 20.56
C VAL A 493 11.63 29.10 19.52
N LEU A 494 11.17 28.51 18.42
CA LEU A 494 12.04 28.15 17.31
C LEU A 494 12.54 29.41 16.58
N PRO A 495 13.62 29.33 15.78
CA PRO A 495 14.06 30.44 14.95
C PRO A 495 12.98 30.99 14.00
N SER A 496 11.97 30.17 13.67
CA SER A 496 10.78 30.57 12.90
C SER A 496 9.78 31.43 13.69
N GLY A 497 9.97 31.61 15.00
CA GLY A 497 9.03 32.29 15.90
C GLY A 497 7.93 31.38 16.45
N MET A 498 7.87 30.12 16.02
CA MET A 498 6.88 29.16 16.50
C MET A 498 7.14 28.76 17.95
N VAL A 499 6.08 28.73 18.75
CA VAL A 499 6.12 28.27 20.14
C VAL A 499 5.98 26.75 20.15
N THR A 500 6.91 26.03 20.77
CA THR A 500 6.81 24.58 20.92
C THR A 500 6.17 24.19 22.23
N PHE A 501 5.52 23.03 22.25
CA PHE A 501 4.98 22.39 23.45
C PHE A 501 5.31 20.91 23.46
N ASN A 502 5.40 20.34 24.66
CA ASN A 502 5.57 18.90 24.86
C ASN A 502 4.23 18.21 25.16
N LEU A 503 4.23 16.87 25.15
CA LEU A 503 3.02 16.09 25.38
C LEU A 503 2.43 16.30 26.78
N TYR A 504 3.26 16.49 27.81
CA TYR A 504 2.78 16.76 29.16
C TYR A 504 1.86 17.98 29.21
N HIS A 505 2.28 19.12 28.66
CA HIS A 505 1.44 20.33 28.66
C HIS A 505 0.23 20.21 27.73
N PHE A 506 0.33 19.45 26.63
CA PHE A 506 -0.83 19.11 25.82
C PHE A 506 -1.90 18.37 26.64
N LEU A 507 -1.51 17.38 27.45
CA LEU A 507 -2.44 16.64 28.30
C LEU A 507 -3.05 17.52 29.40
N GLU A 508 -2.25 18.38 30.04
CA GLU A 508 -2.74 19.30 31.07
C GLU A 508 -3.79 20.29 30.54
N MET A 509 -3.60 20.80 29.30
CA MET A 509 -4.58 21.68 28.64
C MET A 509 -5.85 20.97 28.20
N ASN A 510 -5.83 19.64 28.06
CA ASN A 510 -6.95 18.83 27.59
C ASN A 510 -7.49 17.85 28.64
N LYS A 511 -7.20 18.07 29.93
CA LYS A 511 -7.58 17.18 31.04
C LYS A 511 -9.08 16.89 31.18
N GLN A 512 -9.92 17.71 30.56
CA GLN A 512 -11.37 17.53 30.49
C GLN A 512 -11.80 16.40 29.52
N LYS A 513 -10.94 16.01 28.58
CA LYS A 513 -11.18 14.93 27.63
C LYS A 513 -10.29 13.73 27.94
N GLU A 514 -10.82 12.52 27.74
CA GLU A 514 -10.00 11.32 27.83
C GLU A 514 -9.12 11.20 26.58
N THR A 515 -7.81 10.99 26.77
CA THR A 515 -6.84 10.89 25.67
C THR A 515 -6.33 9.47 25.53
N PHE A 516 -6.35 8.96 24.29
CA PHE A 516 -5.90 7.63 23.93
C PHE A 516 -4.79 7.72 22.88
N VAL A 517 -3.86 6.78 22.90
CA VAL A 517 -2.84 6.59 21.84
C VAL A 517 -3.10 5.26 21.17
N CYS A 518 -3.23 5.23 19.85
CA CYS A 518 -3.48 3.98 19.11
C CYS A 518 -2.19 3.48 18.45
N ILE A 519 -1.85 2.21 18.71
CA ILE A 519 -0.60 1.58 18.24
C ILE A 519 0.64 2.33 18.79
N GLY A 520 0.51 2.78 20.04
CA GLY A 520 1.60 3.32 20.84
C GLY A 520 1.85 4.82 20.69
N ILE A 521 2.78 5.29 21.51
CA ILE A 521 3.16 6.70 21.64
C ILE A 521 4.52 6.96 20.99
N HIS A 522 4.71 8.15 20.44
CA HIS A 522 5.99 8.58 19.89
C HIS A 522 7.07 8.60 20.99
N GLU A 523 8.14 7.81 20.81
CA GLU A 523 9.15 7.60 21.85
C GLU A 523 10.04 8.82 22.11
N GLY A 524 10.07 9.79 21.19
CA GLY A 524 10.90 10.98 21.30
C GLY A 524 10.48 11.96 22.40
N ASP A 525 9.31 11.80 23.01
CA ASP A 525 8.83 12.67 24.08
C ASP A 525 8.50 11.89 25.37
N PRO A 526 9.40 11.89 26.38
CA PRO A 526 9.14 11.24 27.66
C PRO A 526 8.42 12.14 28.68
N THR A 527 8.09 13.39 28.35
CA THR A 527 7.60 14.38 29.34
C THR A 527 6.30 13.95 30.03
N TRP A 528 5.41 13.26 29.32
CA TRP A 528 4.15 12.75 29.87
C TRP A 528 4.35 11.78 31.04
N LYS A 529 5.47 11.04 31.08
CA LYS A 529 5.79 10.05 32.13
C LYS A 529 5.94 10.68 33.52
N LYS A 530 6.03 12.01 33.60
CA LYS A 530 6.09 12.77 34.84
C LYS A 530 4.86 12.51 35.71
N ASP A 531 3.67 12.75 35.17
CA ASP A 531 2.40 12.66 35.90
C ASP A 531 1.33 11.81 35.20
N TYR A 532 1.68 11.07 34.14
CA TYR A 532 0.76 10.17 33.44
C TYR A 532 1.34 8.75 33.29
N SER A 533 0.44 7.79 33.18
CA SER A 533 0.70 6.38 32.91
C SER A 533 -0.14 5.90 31.72
N LEU A 534 0.32 4.86 31.02
CA LEU A 534 -0.42 4.24 29.91
C LEU A 534 -1.13 2.99 30.40
N TRP A 535 -2.46 2.97 30.31
CA TRP A 535 -3.28 1.81 30.66
C TRP A 535 -3.87 1.19 29.39
N PRO A 536 -3.83 -0.14 29.23
CA PRO A 536 -4.22 -0.76 27.98
C PRO A 536 -5.71 -0.63 27.69
N TRP A 537 -6.03 -0.34 26.42
CA TRP A 537 -7.39 -0.21 25.86
C TRP A 537 -7.47 -0.93 24.50
N GLY A 538 -7.22 -2.24 24.51
CA GLY A 538 -7.11 -3.05 23.29
C GLY A 538 -5.86 -2.70 22.47
N SER A 539 -6.03 -2.31 21.22
CA SER A 539 -4.94 -1.88 20.32
C SER A 539 -4.47 -0.45 20.63
N CYS A 540 -5.27 0.29 21.40
CA CYS A 540 -4.91 1.60 21.92
C CYS A 540 -4.53 1.51 23.41
N ASP A 541 -4.04 2.61 23.96
CA ASP A 541 -3.69 2.76 25.37
C ASP A 541 -4.24 4.12 25.85
N LYS A 542 -4.85 4.15 27.03
CA LYS A 542 -5.37 5.36 27.68
C LYS A 542 -4.25 6.06 28.43
N LEU A 543 -4.12 7.37 28.24
CA LEU A 543 -3.27 8.22 29.08
C LEU A 543 -4.02 8.58 30.36
N VAL A 544 -3.53 8.09 31.49
CA VAL A 544 -4.18 8.21 32.80
C VAL A 544 -3.28 8.96 33.76
N PRO A 545 -3.75 10.05 34.41
CA PRO A 545 -2.98 10.74 35.43
C PRO A 545 -2.51 9.79 36.54
N SER A 546 -1.22 9.84 36.90
CA SER A 546 -0.56 8.95 37.87
C SER A 546 -1.16 9.03 39.28
N LYS A 547 -1.96 10.07 39.59
CA LYS A 547 -2.72 10.20 40.83
C LYS A 547 -3.94 9.26 40.92
N ILE A 548 -4.39 8.71 39.79
CA ILE A 548 -5.52 7.79 39.74
C ILE A 548 -5.04 6.40 40.15
N VAL A 549 -5.70 5.84 41.17
CA VAL A 549 -5.38 4.50 41.67
C VAL A 549 -5.91 3.46 40.69
N PHE A 550 -5.05 2.52 40.31
CA PHE A 550 -5.43 1.41 39.43
C PHE A 550 -6.23 0.35 40.19
N ASN A 551 -7.47 0.09 39.74
CA ASN A 551 -8.28 -1.02 40.21
C ASN A 551 -8.25 -2.16 39.16
N PRO A 552 -7.59 -3.30 39.44
CA PRO A 552 -7.45 -4.38 38.46
C PRO A 552 -8.78 -5.02 38.08
N GLU A 553 -9.71 -5.24 39.03
CA GLU A 553 -10.97 -5.94 38.76
C GLU A 553 -11.87 -5.13 37.84
N GLU A 554 -12.03 -3.85 38.15
CA GLU A 554 -12.81 -2.92 37.33
C GLU A 554 -12.20 -2.77 35.93
N TRP A 555 -10.86 -2.65 35.84
CA TRP A 555 -10.19 -2.51 34.55
C TRP A 555 -10.30 -3.77 33.70
N ILE A 556 -10.21 -4.95 34.32
CA ILE A 556 -10.43 -6.23 33.64
C ILE A 556 -11.84 -6.28 33.05
N GLU A 557 -12.86 -5.94 33.83
CA GLU A 557 -14.25 -5.96 33.36
C GLU A 557 -14.45 -4.99 32.19
N ARG A 558 -13.95 -3.76 32.31
CA ARG A 558 -14.00 -2.74 31.24
C ARG A 558 -13.28 -3.18 29.97
N THR A 559 -12.18 -3.93 30.08
CA THR A 559 -11.32 -4.27 28.94
C THR A 559 -11.53 -5.68 28.36
N ARG A 560 -12.38 -6.51 28.98
CA ARG A 560 -12.56 -7.93 28.60
C ARG A 560 -13.02 -8.14 27.16
N ALA A 561 -13.89 -7.27 26.65
CA ALA A 561 -14.54 -7.43 25.34
C ALA A 561 -14.62 -6.10 24.56
N ILE A 562 -13.50 -5.35 24.53
CA ILE A 562 -13.42 -4.06 23.83
C ILE A 562 -13.71 -4.21 22.32
N TYR A 563 -13.26 -5.33 21.73
CA TYR A 563 -13.38 -5.57 20.29
C TYR A 563 -14.16 -6.83 19.99
N ASN A 564 -15.02 -6.75 18.97
CA ASN A 564 -15.67 -7.89 18.34
C ASN A 564 -14.84 -8.32 17.10
N TRP A 565 -13.67 -8.91 17.36
CA TRP A 565 -12.75 -9.36 16.32
C TRP A 565 -12.82 -10.88 16.11
N THR A 566 -13.23 -11.30 14.91
CA THR A 566 -13.48 -12.71 14.55
C THR A 566 -12.52 -13.27 13.51
N GLU A 567 -11.56 -12.46 13.05
CA GLU A 567 -10.61 -12.90 12.02
C GLU A 567 -9.60 -13.90 12.59
N ALA A 568 -9.47 -15.05 11.93
CA ALA A 568 -8.55 -16.11 12.34
C ALA A 568 -7.09 -15.62 12.29
N TYR A 569 -6.27 -16.10 13.22
CA TYR A 569 -4.84 -15.82 13.23
C TYR A 569 -4.18 -16.34 11.94
N GLU A 570 -3.14 -15.66 11.43
CA GLU A 570 -2.40 -16.04 10.21
C GLU A 570 -3.22 -16.20 8.90
N ARG A 571 -4.49 -15.77 8.87
CA ARG A 571 -5.34 -15.82 7.66
C ARG A 571 -4.78 -15.06 6.46
N PHE A 572 -4.03 -13.98 6.70
CA PHE A 572 -3.61 -13.03 5.68
C PHE A 572 -2.12 -13.15 5.37
N GLY A 573 -1.74 -12.85 4.13
CA GLY A 573 -0.33 -12.88 3.72
C GLY A 573 0.50 -11.86 4.51
N PRO A 574 1.74 -12.19 4.92
CA PRO A 574 2.53 -11.36 5.85
C PRO A 574 2.95 -9.99 5.29
N SER A 575 2.85 -9.78 3.97
CA SER A 575 3.11 -8.50 3.31
C SER A 575 1.88 -7.59 3.19
N SER A 576 0.73 -8.01 3.72
CA SER A 576 -0.54 -7.29 3.61
C SER A 576 -0.85 -6.43 4.84
N TRP A 577 -1.61 -5.36 4.64
CA TRP A 577 -2.09 -4.52 5.73
C TRP A 577 -3.13 -5.25 6.60
N GLU A 578 -3.88 -6.18 6.01
CA GLU A 578 -4.81 -7.06 6.72
C GLU A 578 -4.08 -7.93 7.74
N SER A 579 -2.89 -8.43 7.41
CA SER A 579 -2.04 -9.15 8.36
C SER A 579 -1.60 -8.26 9.52
N VAL A 580 -1.26 -6.99 9.26
CA VAL A 580 -0.86 -6.04 10.32
C VAL A 580 -2.05 -5.74 11.23
N ALA A 581 -3.21 -5.41 10.66
CA ALA A 581 -4.43 -5.16 11.43
C ALA A 581 -4.82 -6.38 12.27
N ASN A 582 -4.77 -7.57 11.68
CA ASN A 582 -5.08 -8.80 12.40
C ASN A 582 -4.11 -9.04 13.55
N GLU A 583 -2.79 -8.91 13.33
CA GLU A 583 -1.79 -9.03 14.39
C GLU A 583 -2.04 -8.04 15.54
N GLU A 584 -2.32 -6.76 15.23
CA GLU A 584 -2.65 -5.74 16.24
C GLU A 584 -3.88 -6.10 17.07
N MET A 585 -4.93 -6.64 16.45
CA MET A 585 -6.17 -7.04 17.13
C MET A 585 -5.99 -8.32 17.95
N TRP A 586 -5.11 -9.22 17.53
CA TRP A 586 -4.73 -10.38 18.32
C TRP A 586 -3.89 -9.95 19.53
N GLN A 587 -2.82 -9.18 19.33
CA GLN A 587 -1.97 -8.71 20.43
C GLN A 587 -2.73 -7.84 21.44
N ALA A 588 -3.76 -7.09 21.01
CA ALA A 588 -4.66 -6.34 21.88
C ALA A 588 -5.26 -7.17 23.03
N ARG A 589 -5.57 -8.45 22.79
CA ARG A 589 -6.14 -9.37 23.80
C ARG A 589 -5.21 -9.59 24.98
N MET A 590 -3.89 -9.50 24.77
CA MET A 590 -2.89 -9.76 25.80
C MET A 590 -2.40 -8.50 26.51
N LYS A 591 -2.79 -7.29 26.08
CA LYS A 591 -2.28 -6.06 26.68
C LYS A 591 -2.69 -5.88 28.14
N THR A 592 -3.96 -6.15 28.49
CA THR A 592 -4.44 -6.06 29.89
C THR A 592 -3.68 -7.00 30.84
N PRO A 593 -3.60 -8.32 30.59
CA PRO A 593 -2.84 -9.21 31.48
C PRO A 593 -1.34 -8.86 31.51
N PHE A 594 -0.76 -8.41 30.40
CA PHE A 594 0.62 -7.95 30.36
C PHE A 594 0.85 -6.73 31.25
N PHE A 595 0.00 -5.71 31.16
CA PHE A 595 0.08 -4.53 32.00
C PHE A 595 -0.04 -4.86 33.50
N ILE A 596 -1.02 -5.68 33.88
CA ILE A 596 -1.21 -6.11 35.28
C ILE A 596 0.00 -6.88 35.78
N PHE A 597 0.56 -7.76 34.95
CA PHE A 597 1.79 -8.49 35.25
C PHE A 597 2.98 -7.55 35.45
N SER A 598 3.18 -6.58 34.56
CA SER A 598 4.25 -5.57 34.69
C SER A 598 4.09 -4.71 35.93
N LEU A 599 2.86 -4.39 36.33
CA LEU A 599 2.59 -3.68 37.59
C LEU A 599 3.02 -4.52 38.81
N ALA A 600 2.78 -5.84 38.77
CA ALA A 600 3.21 -6.75 39.83
C ALA A 600 4.74 -6.88 39.96
N GLU A 601 5.49 -6.73 38.86
CA GLU A 601 6.95 -6.72 38.87
C GLU A 601 7.54 -5.41 39.42
N SER A 602 6.75 -4.34 39.54
CA SER A 602 7.22 -3.06 40.08
C SER A 602 7.69 -3.18 41.54
N THR A 603 8.84 -2.57 41.85
CA THR A 603 9.40 -2.58 43.22
C THR A 603 8.56 -1.79 44.21
N ALA A 604 7.72 -0.86 43.73
CA ALA A 604 6.89 0.01 44.55
C ALA A 604 5.62 -0.65 45.13
N VAL A 605 5.28 -1.86 44.69
CA VAL A 605 4.03 -2.53 45.08
C VAL A 605 4.24 -3.45 46.30
N PRO A 606 3.42 -3.34 47.36
CA PRO A 606 3.45 -4.23 48.52
C PRO A 606 3.27 -5.71 48.15
N ALA A 607 3.83 -6.63 48.95
CA ALA A 607 3.88 -8.06 48.62
C ALA A 607 2.49 -8.73 48.50
N ASP A 608 1.53 -8.31 49.31
CA ASP A 608 0.13 -8.76 49.28
C ASP A 608 -0.57 -8.31 47.98
N VAL A 609 -0.38 -7.06 47.59
CA VAL A 609 -0.92 -6.51 46.33
C VAL A 609 -0.26 -7.18 45.12
N LYS A 610 1.05 -7.46 45.18
CA LYS A 610 1.76 -8.22 44.13
C LYS A 610 1.13 -9.59 43.91
N ALA A 611 0.85 -10.33 44.98
CA ALA A 611 0.25 -11.65 44.89
C ALA A 611 -1.13 -11.61 44.21
N GLN A 612 -1.95 -10.60 44.53
CA GLN A 612 -3.24 -10.37 43.88
C GLN A 612 -3.07 -10.08 42.38
N LEU A 613 -2.19 -9.14 42.02
CA LEU A 613 -1.95 -8.77 40.61
C LEU A 613 -1.43 -9.95 39.78
N TYR A 614 -0.48 -10.74 40.29
CA TYR A 614 -0.04 -11.97 39.62
C TYR A 614 -1.18 -12.97 39.44
N THR A 615 -2.05 -13.10 40.44
CA THR A 615 -3.22 -13.98 40.36
C THR A 615 -4.19 -13.53 39.27
N HIS A 616 -4.49 -12.23 39.16
CA HIS A 616 -5.32 -11.68 38.09
C HIS A 616 -4.68 -11.89 36.71
N ALA A 617 -3.41 -11.55 36.55
CA ALA A 617 -2.68 -11.74 35.29
C ALA A 617 -2.65 -13.21 34.86
N TYR A 618 -2.35 -14.13 35.79
CA TYR A 618 -2.37 -15.57 35.55
C TYR A 618 -3.74 -16.06 35.06
N LYS A 619 -4.83 -15.68 35.74
CA LYS A 619 -6.19 -16.09 35.38
C LYS A 619 -6.54 -15.64 33.97
N LEU A 620 -6.24 -14.39 33.62
CA LEU A 620 -6.48 -13.82 32.30
C LEU A 620 -5.64 -14.52 31.22
N TYR A 621 -4.34 -14.70 31.45
CA TYR A 621 -3.48 -15.40 30.50
C TYR A 621 -3.96 -16.81 30.24
N LYS A 622 -4.35 -17.54 31.29
CA LYS A 622 -4.93 -18.88 31.18
C LYS A 622 -6.21 -18.84 30.35
N GLU A 623 -7.15 -17.96 30.68
CA GLU A 623 -8.41 -17.83 29.95
C GLU A 623 -8.16 -17.57 28.46
N ILE A 624 -7.34 -16.58 28.12
CA ILE A 624 -7.06 -16.16 26.75
C ILE A 624 -6.35 -17.27 25.95
N VAL A 625 -5.33 -17.91 26.53
CA VAL A 625 -4.54 -18.96 25.86
C VAL A 625 -5.35 -20.22 25.63
N TYR A 626 -6.27 -20.58 26.54
CA TYR A 626 -7.08 -21.79 26.39
C TYR A 626 -8.38 -21.58 25.61
N LEU A 627 -8.85 -20.33 25.46
CA LEU A 627 -10.03 -20.01 24.66
C LEU A 627 -9.76 -20.12 23.15
N GLN A 628 -8.50 -19.96 22.72
CA GLN A 628 -8.11 -19.89 21.31
C GLN A 628 -7.13 -21.01 20.98
N GLU A 629 -7.50 -21.89 20.05
CA GLU A 629 -6.64 -23.00 19.62
C GLU A 629 -5.41 -22.51 18.85
N GLU A 630 -5.62 -21.53 17.96
CA GLU A 630 -4.58 -20.84 17.21
C GLU A 630 -4.45 -19.40 17.70
N HIS A 631 -3.21 -18.96 17.92
CA HIS A 631 -2.89 -17.69 18.56
C HIS A 631 -1.39 -17.37 18.37
N PRO A 632 -0.99 -16.09 18.52
CA PRO A 632 0.40 -15.67 18.43
C PRO A 632 1.35 -16.45 19.36
N VAL A 633 2.51 -16.83 18.83
CA VAL A 633 3.48 -17.70 19.53
C VAL A 633 3.95 -17.11 20.86
N ASN A 634 4.09 -15.78 20.95
CA ASN A 634 4.52 -15.08 22.15
C ASN A 634 3.57 -15.27 23.35
N TRP A 635 2.31 -15.67 23.13
CA TRP A 635 1.36 -15.90 24.21
C TRP A 635 1.75 -17.07 25.11
N HIS A 636 2.34 -18.12 24.53
CA HIS A 636 2.88 -19.24 25.31
C HIS A 636 3.99 -18.78 26.26
N LYS A 637 4.89 -17.92 25.79
CA LYS A 637 5.97 -17.37 26.64
C LYS A 637 5.40 -16.57 27.80
N ASN A 638 4.45 -15.66 27.52
CA ASN A 638 3.84 -14.81 28.54
C ASN A 638 3.10 -15.62 29.60
N TYR A 639 2.30 -16.61 29.19
CA TYR A 639 1.58 -17.47 30.14
C TYR A 639 2.52 -18.37 30.96
N ALA A 640 3.58 -18.91 30.35
CA ALA A 640 4.59 -19.69 31.08
C ALA A 640 5.29 -18.86 32.17
N ILE A 641 5.65 -17.60 31.87
CA ILE A 641 6.24 -16.69 32.84
C ILE A 641 5.25 -16.41 33.99
N ALA A 642 3.97 -16.18 33.68
CA ALA A 642 2.95 -15.99 34.70
C ALA A 642 2.79 -17.22 35.63
N CYS A 643 2.82 -18.43 35.07
CA CYS A 643 2.80 -19.67 35.85
C CYS A 643 4.04 -19.81 36.76
N GLU A 644 5.23 -19.45 36.26
CA GLU A 644 6.46 -19.45 37.06
C GLU A 644 6.37 -18.46 38.23
N ARG A 645 5.88 -17.24 38.00
CA ARG A 645 5.69 -16.28 39.10
C ARG A 645 4.69 -16.75 40.13
N MET A 646 3.57 -17.34 39.70
CA MET A 646 2.59 -17.93 40.60
C MET A 646 3.18 -19.07 41.45
N LEU A 647 4.12 -19.86 40.92
CA LEU A 647 4.78 -20.94 41.65
C LEU A 647 5.63 -20.44 42.82
N ARG A 648 6.17 -19.21 42.71
CA ARG A 648 7.04 -18.61 43.74
C ARG A 648 6.26 -17.85 44.82
N LEU A 649 4.94 -17.73 44.68
CA LEU A 649 4.07 -17.05 45.65
C LEU A 649 3.53 -18.05 46.71
N PRO A 650 3.57 -17.70 48.01
CA PRO A 650 2.97 -18.52 49.05
C PRO A 650 1.43 -18.41 49.04
N GLY A 651 0.73 -19.52 49.28
CA GLY A 651 -0.71 -19.51 49.55
C GLY A 651 -1.63 -19.24 48.36
N THR A 652 -1.19 -19.49 47.11
CA THR A 652 -1.98 -19.22 45.89
C THR A 652 -3.22 -20.09 45.70
N GLY A 653 -3.37 -21.18 46.46
CA GLY A 653 -4.47 -22.13 46.32
C GLY A 653 -4.43 -22.98 45.03
N ILE A 654 -3.39 -22.82 44.20
CA ILE A 654 -3.16 -23.60 42.98
C ILE A 654 -2.08 -24.63 43.24
N ASP A 655 -2.29 -25.86 42.78
CA ASP A 655 -1.30 -26.94 42.92
C ASP A 655 0.04 -26.55 42.23
N PRO A 656 1.16 -26.50 42.97
CA PRO A 656 2.50 -26.25 42.41
C PRO A 656 2.86 -27.18 41.25
N GLU A 657 2.38 -28.43 41.26
CA GLU A 657 2.61 -29.39 40.18
C GLU A 657 1.95 -28.94 38.87
N VAL A 658 0.74 -28.37 38.96
CA VAL A 658 0.01 -27.85 37.80
C VAL A 658 0.74 -26.65 37.22
N LEU A 659 1.11 -25.67 38.06
CA LEU A 659 1.84 -24.48 37.62
C LEU A 659 3.15 -24.86 36.92
N LEU A 660 3.93 -25.75 37.54
CA LEU A 660 5.21 -26.16 36.99
C LEU A 660 5.06 -26.98 35.69
N SER A 661 4.03 -27.82 35.60
CA SER A 661 3.70 -28.56 34.36
C SER A 661 3.30 -27.61 33.23
N GLU A 662 2.48 -26.60 33.53
CA GLU A 662 2.04 -25.59 32.56
C GLU A 662 3.22 -24.72 32.08
N THR A 663 4.10 -24.28 32.99
CA THR A 663 5.33 -23.54 32.64
C THR A 663 6.19 -24.35 31.67
N ILE A 664 6.45 -25.62 31.97
CA ILE A 664 7.24 -26.50 31.11
C ILE A 664 6.57 -26.70 29.75
N ARG A 665 5.25 -26.94 29.73
CA ARG A 665 4.49 -27.17 28.49
C ARG A 665 4.58 -25.96 27.58
N HIS A 666 4.30 -24.77 28.08
CA HIS A 666 4.23 -23.58 27.25
C HIS A 666 5.58 -23.03 26.82
N PHE A 667 6.62 -23.09 27.66
CA PHE A 667 7.99 -22.80 27.18
C PHE A 667 8.45 -23.82 26.13
N HIS A 668 8.05 -25.09 26.24
CA HIS A 668 8.35 -26.07 25.20
C HIS A 668 7.66 -25.72 23.88
N LEU A 669 6.36 -25.41 23.90
CA LEU A 669 5.61 -24.97 22.71
C LEU A 669 6.22 -23.70 22.10
N TYR A 670 6.60 -22.72 22.92
CA TYR A 670 7.28 -21.51 22.46
C TYR A 670 8.58 -21.83 21.73
N THR A 671 9.47 -22.63 22.33
CA THR A 671 10.79 -22.96 21.74
C THR A 671 10.72 -23.84 20.49
N GLN A 672 9.61 -24.56 20.28
CA GLN A 672 9.34 -25.28 19.03
C GLN A 672 8.92 -24.33 17.90
N LYS A 673 8.07 -23.35 18.20
CA LYS A 673 7.49 -22.43 17.20
C LYS A 673 8.38 -21.21 16.92
N ALA A 674 9.06 -20.65 17.92
CA ALA A 674 9.93 -19.47 17.81
C ALA A 674 11.41 -19.85 17.64
N GLN A 675 11.77 -20.43 16.48
CA GLN A 675 13.12 -21.00 16.26
C GLN A 675 14.24 -19.94 16.24
N ASN A 676 13.94 -18.73 15.79
CA ASN A 676 14.90 -17.65 15.60
C ASN A 676 14.98 -16.67 16.80
N ASP A 677 14.28 -16.96 17.91
CA ASP A 677 14.31 -16.08 19.08
C ASP A 677 15.67 -16.16 19.80
N PRO A 678 16.33 -15.02 20.08
CA PRO A 678 17.63 -15.00 20.76
C PRO A 678 17.60 -15.61 22.16
N GLN A 679 16.46 -15.54 22.87
CA GLN A 679 16.26 -16.10 24.22
C GLN A 679 15.97 -17.61 24.19
N ARG A 680 15.84 -18.24 23.00
CA ARG A 680 15.49 -19.66 22.88
C ARG A 680 16.45 -20.58 23.62
N ALA A 681 17.75 -20.31 23.54
CA ALA A 681 18.77 -21.13 24.20
C ALA A 681 18.61 -21.09 25.74
N ASP A 682 18.37 -19.90 26.29
CA ASP A 682 18.16 -19.69 27.72
C ASP A 682 16.88 -20.36 28.21
N ILE A 683 15.79 -20.27 27.44
CA ILE A 683 14.53 -20.96 27.75
C ILE A 683 14.72 -22.48 27.75
N ILE A 684 15.47 -23.03 26.80
CA ILE A 684 15.78 -24.47 26.77
C ILE A 684 16.61 -24.89 27.98
N ALA A 685 17.56 -24.06 28.43
CA ALA A 685 18.32 -24.30 29.64
C ALA A 685 17.41 -24.30 30.89
N ALA A 686 16.53 -23.31 31.01
CA ALA A 686 15.55 -23.21 32.09
C ALA A 686 14.60 -24.42 32.13
N LEU A 687 14.14 -24.91 30.97
CA LEU A 687 13.30 -26.10 30.87
C LEU A 687 13.95 -27.35 31.48
N LYS A 688 15.27 -27.51 31.39
CA LYS A 688 15.98 -28.64 32.03
C LYS A 688 15.90 -28.55 33.55
N HIS A 689 16.01 -27.35 34.12
CA HIS A 689 15.91 -27.12 35.55
C HIS A 689 14.48 -27.38 36.04
N LEU A 690 13.48 -26.79 35.39
CA LEU A 690 12.07 -26.93 35.75
C LEU A 690 11.59 -28.39 35.72
N ARG A 691 12.07 -29.19 34.75
CA ARG A 691 11.75 -30.64 34.70
C ARG A 691 12.30 -31.42 35.88
N ARG A 692 13.49 -31.07 36.39
CA ARG A 692 14.06 -31.69 37.59
C ARG A 692 13.27 -31.30 38.83
N GLU A 693 12.88 -30.03 38.93
CA GLU A 693 12.02 -29.51 40.01
C GLU A 693 10.67 -30.25 40.03
N LEU A 694 10.07 -30.50 38.85
CA LEU A 694 8.79 -31.24 38.75
C LEU A 694 8.94 -32.70 39.18
N GLN A 695 10.04 -33.35 38.81
CA GLN A 695 10.31 -34.71 39.22
C GLN A 695 10.53 -34.82 40.73
N SER A 696 11.25 -33.86 41.32
CA SER A 696 11.43 -33.77 42.77
C SER A 696 10.09 -33.62 43.49
N LEU A 697 9.24 -32.70 43.04
CA LEU A 697 7.93 -32.44 43.63
C LEU A 697 7.00 -33.67 43.54
N ARG A 698 7.00 -34.37 42.41
CA ARG A 698 6.25 -35.63 42.24
C ARG A 698 6.76 -36.75 43.13
N ASN A 699 8.07 -36.81 43.37
CA ASN A 699 8.64 -37.80 44.29
C ASN A 699 8.25 -37.50 45.73
N ILE A 700 8.23 -36.22 46.14
CA ILE A 700 7.80 -35.81 47.48
C ILE A 700 6.32 -36.15 47.72
N LYS A 701 5.43 -35.93 46.73
CA LYS A 701 4.00 -36.29 46.85
C LYS A 701 3.71 -37.79 46.86
N LYS A 702 4.64 -38.62 46.42
CA LYS A 702 4.50 -40.09 46.38
C LYS A 702 4.97 -40.78 47.68
N VAL A 703 5.65 -40.04 48.55
CA VAL A 703 6.02 -40.42 49.92
C VAL A 703 4.94 -39.90 50.85
#